data_AF-A0A3M7FB83-F1
#
_entry.id   AF-A0A3M7FB83-F1
#
_cell.length_a   1.000
_cell.length_b   1.000
_cell.length_c   1.000
_cell.angle_alpha   90.00
_cell.angle_beta   90.00
_cell.angle_gamma   90.00
#
_symmetry.space_group_name_H-M   'P 1'
#
loop_
_entity.id
_entity.type
_entity.pdbx_description
1 polymer ?
#
loop_
_entity_poly.entity_id
_entity_poly.type
_entity_poly.pdbx_seq_one_letter_code
_entity_poly.pdbx_strand_id
1 'polypeptide(L)'
;MTSINQAFAPEEHQDFRRGRERGDEEDVENEASEQTPLLPGDAQAQEDRSQPQRETSARRSLLSSLHTTSSGKGSKRRWPSLIALGVLCVVAVLIIIFAFLAPSTVQQYAQQAVVFEPTSLSIDSLTTSGVRARIQGDFMMDASRVQKKNVRNLGKFFTGIARQAESGESRVEVSLPEYGNVLLGTAHVPGVKVDLRDGHKTHVDILSDLEPGDLGGIRRIANDWVDGRLGQLRVLGKANVPLKSGIVSLGKQALRQERLFANKDIPSIPAYDIKKLNFREIELPQGGKGMAADASIVVENPYPVEFTVPPLAFNALVDNCHKEEPYIKVADVETHELHVRPKKELKVNVTGVVRQLPDILLQDCPDSDKSPLDLILGKYLHGKDTTVYVQGSKAPQFETPDWVTKLLSSITVPVPLPGRTFGHLIKDFNLADTHFALPDPFADDKDPRSNPRISSQVQATVALSEEMNFNISISHVRADADVFYKGKKLGELDLHQWQQANSTRKESSKHDGPTLAVESKIEDAPLKITDNDVFTDVIQALVFGGKSVLMHIKADVDVELETALGEMVVRKIPAEGEVPVKPISSSPSTGKPPGHGNDKQGKDLLGGFRPKVFDLNILDTTSSGFTLSALINMTNPTNYSATIPYVDIHISNNGSLLGHATIKDLELKPGNNTRLPIQAIWDPLTLGGEKARGIGRELLSQYVSGYNTTLTLQTHKGSIPGQPSLGEALARFPIELPTPRLGSPRDDDDPDKPPPDEPGKGGKDESPHFIEDATMHLFTSTADFMLLSPLRKTTLFVTDVDATAYYKGDEVAQIQYSLPFEVPPVGADGKGIKTPRLPVDWSIGSVGYDAVKNALGGTLRMSAFAWVGVRVGRFEERIWFRGRGIGASIRL
;
A
#
# COMPACT_ATOMS: atom_id res chain seq x y z
N MET A 1 -6.76 -25.71 6.35
CA MET A 1 -7.25 -26.58 7.44
C MET A 1 -8.33 -25.81 8.21
N THR A 2 -9.17 -26.51 8.98
CA THR A 2 -10.05 -25.99 10.06
C THR A 2 -10.86 -24.71 9.80
N SER A 3 -12.17 -24.89 9.59
CA SER A 3 -13.18 -23.83 9.71
C SER A 3 -13.48 -23.52 11.18
N ILE A 4 -13.75 -22.25 11.50
CA ILE A 4 -14.62 -21.83 12.61
C ILE A 4 -15.54 -20.71 12.11
N ASN A 5 -16.85 -20.97 12.11
CA ASN A 5 -17.87 -19.93 12.16
C ASN A 5 -18.38 -19.85 13.61
N GLN A 6 -18.60 -18.64 14.13
CA GLN A 6 -19.40 -18.44 15.34
C GLN A 6 -20.50 -17.41 15.06
N ALA A 7 -21.72 -17.74 15.49
CA ALA A 7 -22.87 -16.85 15.47
C ALA A 7 -23.05 -16.22 16.85
N PHE A 8 -23.69 -15.05 16.90
CA PHE A 8 -24.31 -14.53 18.10
C PHE A 8 -25.83 -14.45 17.90
N ALA A 9 -26.56 -14.94 18.89
CA ALA A 9 -28.02 -14.83 19.00
C ALA A 9 -28.37 -13.72 20.00
N PRO A 10 -29.59 -13.16 19.99
CA PRO A 10 -29.98 -12.08 20.89
C PRO A 10 -30.34 -12.60 22.29
N GLU A 11 -30.15 -11.75 23.31
CA GLU A 11 -30.78 -11.92 24.62
C GLU A 11 -32.05 -11.07 24.71
N GLU A 12 -33.13 -11.67 25.24
CA GLU A 12 -34.20 -10.91 25.88
C GLU A 12 -33.74 -10.45 27.27
N HIS A 13 -34.35 -9.38 27.80
CA HIS A 13 -34.67 -9.41 29.23
C HIS A 13 -35.96 -8.63 29.55
N GLN A 14 -36.89 -9.32 30.20
CA GLN A 14 -38.03 -8.72 30.89
C GLN A 14 -37.64 -8.35 32.33
N ASP A 15 -38.31 -7.33 32.88
CA ASP A 15 -38.88 -7.24 34.26
C ASP A 15 -39.04 -5.77 34.71
N PHE A 16 -39.92 -5.38 35.66
CA PHE A 16 -41.31 -5.76 35.98
C PHE A 16 -41.81 -4.76 37.06
N ARG A 17 -43.14 -4.51 37.16
CA ARG A 17 -43.85 -3.87 38.32
C ARG A 17 -43.69 -2.32 38.42
N ARG A 18 -44.63 -1.53 39.01
CA ARG A 18 -45.92 -1.83 39.68
C ARG A 18 -46.86 -0.58 39.74
N GLY A 19 -48.18 -0.81 39.77
CA GLY A 19 -49.23 0.15 40.22
C GLY A 19 -50.40 0.26 39.22
N ARG A 20 -51.59 -0.31 39.46
CA ARG A 20 -52.71 0.04 40.39
C ARG A 20 -53.49 1.30 39.93
N GLU A 21 -54.83 1.31 39.85
CA GLU A 21 -55.89 0.34 40.24
C GLU A 21 -57.06 0.26 39.22
N ARG A 22 -57.86 -0.83 39.28
CA ARG A 22 -59.34 -0.98 39.07
C ARG A 22 -60.00 -0.32 37.83
N GLY A 23 -60.98 -0.92 37.17
CA GLY A 23 -61.83 -2.09 37.47
C GLY A 23 -63.09 -2.01 36.58
N ASP A 24 -63.94 -3.01 36.34
CA ASP A 24 -64.06 -4.43 36.76
C ASP A 24 -64.74 -5.17 35.54
N GLU A 25 -64.44 -6.44 35.19
CA GLU A 25 -65.17 -7.69 35.54
C GLU A 25 -66.71 -7.63 35.33
N GLU A 26 -67.45 -8.58 34.73
CA GLU A 26 -67.26 -9.88 34.02
C GLU A 26 -68.46 -10.01 33.01
N ASP A 27 -68.52 -10.76 31.91
CA ASP A 27 -68.00 -12.08 31.46
C ASP A 27 -68.87 -13.31 31.84
N VAL A 28 -68.85 -14.35 30.98
CA VAL A 28 -69.18 -15.78 31.30
C VAL A 28 -70.70 -16.12 31.56
N GLU A 29 -71.27 -17.32 31.34
CA GLU A 29 -70.77 -18.72 31.34
C GLU A 29 -71.57 -19.74 30.45
N ASN A 30 -70.87 -20.73 29.85
CA ASN A 30 -71.21 -22.17 29.58
C ASN A 30 -72.55 -22.60 28.89
N GLU A 31 -72.81 -23.88 28.53
CA GLU A 31 -72.16 -25.17 28.86
C GLU A 31 -72.19 -26.20 27.69
N ALA A 32 -71.54 -27.36 27.88
CA ALA A 32 -71.40 -28.45 26.89
C ALA A 32 -71.92 -29.80 27.42
N SER A 33 -72.30 -30.73 26.52
CA SER A 33 -72.33 -32.18 26.83
C SER A 33 -72.42 -33.09 25.59
N GLU A 34 -72.39 -34.40 25.83
CA GLU A 34 -71.96 -35.47 24.92
C GLU A 34 -73.08 -36.31 24.23
N GLN A 35 -72.66 -37.05 23.19
CA GLN A 35 -73.03 -38.45 22.82
C GLN A 35 -74.52 -38.95 22.82
N THR A 36 -74.95 -39.39 21.63
CA THR A 36 -75.64 -40.66 21.24
C THR A 36 -76.22 -41.66 22.28
N PRO A 37 -77.20 -42.56 21.93
CA PRO A 37 -78.18 -42.57 20.80
C PRO A 37 -79.57 -43.27 21.08
N LEU A 38 -80.37 -43.52 20.02
CA LEU A 38 -81.42 -44.57 19.84
C LEU A 38 -82.74 -44.59 20.66
N LEU A 39 -83.88 -44.42 19.95
CA LEU A 39 -85.18 -45.18 19.97
C LEU A 39 -85.89 -45.62 21.30
N PRO A 40 -87.20 -45.96 21.26
CA PRO A 40 -88.37 -45.33 20.64
C PRO A 40 -89.54 -45.15 21.65
N GLY A 41 -90.73 -44.65 21.23
CA GLY A 41 -91.93 -44.67 22.09
C GLY A 41 -93.18 -44.01 21.46
N ASP A 42 -94.35 -44.63 21.64
CA ASP A 42 -95.61 -44.31 20.96
C ASP A 42 -96.61 -43.45 21.77
N ALA A 43 -97.48 -42.77 21.02
CA ALA A 43 -98.90 -42.47 21.30
C ALA A 43 -99.38 -41.49 22.42
N GLN A 44 -100.27 -40.57 21.99
CA GLN A 44 -101.46 -40.01 22.69
C GLN A 44 -101.23 -39.12 23.95
N ALA A 45 -102.07 -38.14 24.34
CA ALA A 45 -103.12 -37.27 23.75
C ALA A 45 -103.47 -36.16 24.82
N GLN A 46 -104.44 -35.23 24.77
CA GLN A 46 -105.47 -34.75 23.81
C GLN A 46 -106.00 -33.36 24.30
N GLU A 47 -106.49 -32.47 23.40
CA GLU A 47 -107.28 -31.23 23.71
C GLU A 47 -106.57 -30.12 24.56
N ASP A 48 -106.93 -28.81 24.62
CA ASP A 48 -107.64 -27.82 23.76
C ASP A 48 -107.26 -26.39 24.38
N ARG A 49 -107.94 -25.22 24.41
CA ARG A 49 -109.25 -24.67 23.97
C ARG A 49 -109.25 -23.13 23.95
N SER A 50 -109.86 -22.51 22.92
CA SER A 50 -110.27 -21.08 22.79
C SER A 50 -109.17 -19.98 22.82
N GLN A 51 -109.16 -18.89 22.02
CA GLN A 51 -110.20 -17.90 21.58
C GLN A 51 -110.66 -16.93 22.70
N PRO A 52 -111.04 -15.65 22.43
CA PRO A 52 -111.82 -15.22 21.24
C PRO A 52 -111.65 -13.79 20.63
N GLN A 53 -112.11 -13.64 19.37
CA GLN A 53 -112.80 -12.45 18.77
C GLN A 53 -112.01 -11.12 18.63
N ARG A 54 -112.37 -10.12 17.79
CA ARG A 54 -113.44 -9.78 16.80
C ARG A 54 -112.89 -8.61 15.92
N GLU A 55 -113.38 -8.15 14.76
CA GLU A 55 -114.19 -8.58 13.58
C GLU A 55 -113.77 -7.62 12.39
N THR A 56 -114.38 -7.33 11.22
CA THR A 56 -115.68 -7.54 10.55
C THR A 56 -115.52 -7.36 9.01
N SER A 57 -116.55 -7.70 8.20
CA SER A 57 -116.97 -7.09 6.89
C SER A 57 -115.93 -6.72 5.80
N ALA A 58 -115.99 -7.14 4.52
CA ALA A 58 -116.88 -8.01 3.70
C ALA A 58 -116.08 -8.46 2.43
N ARG A 59 -116.36 -9.50 1.61
CA ARG A 59 -117.52 -10.37 1.27
C ARG A 59 -118.39 -9.93 0.05
N ARG A 60 -118.65 -10.90 -0.86
CA ARG A 60 -119.42 -10.89 -2.15
C ARG A 60 -118.59 -10.47 -3.40
N SER A 61 -118.80 -11.04 -4.61
CA SER A 61 -119.84 -11.99 -5.10
C SER A 61 -119.31 -12.97 -6.17
N LEU A 62 -120.12 -13.99 -6.52
CA LEU A 62 -120.03 -14.90 -7.68
C LEU A 62 -118.82 -15.89 -7.68
N LEU A 63 -118.98 -17.19 -7.95
CA LEU A 63 -120.16 -18.00 -8.29
C LEU A 63 -120.36 -19.20 -7.34
N SER A 64 -121.61 -19.47 -7.00
CA SER A 64 -122.06 -20.71 -6.37
C SER A 64 -123.43 -21.12 -6.93
N SER A 65 -123.45 -21.66 -8.15
CA SER A 65 -124.68 -22.09 -8.81
C SER A 65 -124.45 -23.13 -9.89
N LEU A 66 -124.50 -24.41 -9.52
CA LEU A 66 -125.36 -25.41 -10.18
C LEU A 66 -125.30 -26.74 -9.42
N HIS A 67 -126.34 -27.01 -8.63
CA HIS A 67 -126.74 -28.39 -8.37
C HIS A 67 -127.19 -29.03 -9.69
N THR A 68 -126.77 -30.26 -9.96
CA THR A 68 -127.70 -31.29 -10.48
C THR A 68 -127.07 -32.68 -10.34
N THR A 69 -127.55 -33.42 -9.35
CA THR A 69 -127.40 -34.88 -9.31
C THR A 69 -128.27 -35.50 -10.41
N SER A 70 -127.73 -36.42 -11.19
CA SER A 70 -128.54 -37.35 -12.00
C SER A 70 -127.91 -38.74 -12.01
N SER A 71 -128.71 -39.75 -12.36
CA SER A 71 -128.37 -41.16 -12.21
C SER A 71 -127.36 -41.66 -13.23
N GLY A 72 -126.34 -42.39 -12.73
CA GLY A 72 -125.67 -43.46 -13.48
C GLY A 72 -124.50 -43.08 -14.38
N LYS A 73 -123.27 -43.32 -13.88
CA LYS A 73 -122.22 -44.06 -14.62
C LYS A 73 -121.04 -44.47 -13.74
N GLY A 74 -120.47 -45.64 -14.01
CA GLY A 74 -119.19 -46.08 -13.45
C GLY A 74 -118.00 -45.38 -14.12
N SER A 75 -116.86 -45.30 -13.42
CA SER A 75 -115.70 -44.52 -13.87
C SER A 75 -114.73 -45.29 -14.77
N LYS A 76 -113.92 -44.55 -15.54
CA LYS A 76 -112.63 -45.01 -16.08
C LYS A 76 -111.57 -43.92 -15.89
N ARG A 77 -110.33 -44.33 -15.63
CA ARG A 77 -109.18 -43.47 -15.28
C ARG A 77 -108.82 -42.46 -16.38
N ARG A 78 -108.33 -41.28 -15.97
CA ARG A 78 -107.58 -40.34 -16.83
C ARG A 78 -106.11 -40.28 -16.37
N TRP A 79 -105.18 -40.71 -17.23
CA TRP A 79 -103.72 -40.63 -17.02
C TRP A 79 -102.98 -39.60 -17.90
N PRO A 80 -103.37 -39.31 -19.16
CA PRO A 80 -102.55 -38.49 -20.07
C PRO A 80 -102.20 -37.09 -19.57
N SER A 81 -103.12 -36.38 -18.89
CA SER A 81 -102.88 -34.98 -18.47
C SER A 81 -101.89 -34.85 -17.32
N LEU A 82 -101.80 -35.84 -16.42
CA LEU A 82 -100.79 -35.87 -15.36
C LEU A 82 -99.40 -36.21 -15.92
N ILE A 83 -99.33 -37.08 -16.94
CA ILE A 83 -98.09 -37.35 -17.67
C ILE A 83 -97.66 -36.09 -18.43
N ALA A 84 -98.57 -35.42 -19.14
CA ALA A 84 -98.26 -34.20 -19.88
C ALA A 84 -97.79 -33.06 -18.96
N LEU A 85 -98.44 -32.84 -17.81
CA LEU A 85 -98.02 -31.85 -16.82
C LEU A 85 -96.66 -32.23 -16.19
N GLY A 86 -96.46 -33.50 -15.85
CA GLY A 86 -95.18 -34.00 -15.33
C GLY A 86 -94.03 -33.81 -16.32
N VAL A 87 -94.25 -34.15 -17.60
CA VAL A 87 -93.29 -33.91 -18.69
C VAL A 87 -93.03 -32.42 -18.88
N LEU A 88 -94.06 -31.56 -18.83
CA LEU A 88 -93.89 -30.11 -18.98
C LEU A 88 -93.11 -29.51 -17.79
N CYS A 89 -93.38 -29.95 -16.56
CA CYS A 89 -92.59 -29.59 -15.38
C CYS A 89 -91.14 -30.09 -15.47
N VAL A 90 -90.91 -31.33 -15.94
CA VAL A 90 -89.56 -31.86 -16.18
C VAL A 90 -88.85 -31.06 -17.26
N VAL A 91 -89.52 -30.70 -18.36
CA VAL A 91 -88.95 -29.84 -19.43
C VAL A 91 -88.67 -28.44 -18.92
N ALA A 92 -89.54 -27.84 -18.10
CA ALA A 92 -89.30 -26.54 -17.49
C ALA A 92 -88.12 -26.56 -16.50
N VAL A 93 -88.01 -27.60 -15.67
CA VAL A 93 -86.86 -27.82 -14.77
C VAL A 93 -85.58 -28.07 -15.57
N LEU A 94 -85.65 -28.82 -16.67
CA LEU A 94 -84.52 -29.00 -17.59
C LEU A 94 -84.13 -27.67 -18.26
N ILE A 95 -85.07 -26.82 -18.67
CA ILE A 95 -84.77 -25.49 -19.22
C ILE A 95 -84.11 -24.61 -18.16
N ILE A 96 -84.62 -24.58 -16.92
CA ILE A 96 -84.01 -23.83 -15.81
C ILE A 96 -82.59 -24.34 -15.51
N ILE A 97 -82.40 -25.67 -15.51
CA ILE A 97 -81.09 -26.29 -15.31
C ILE A 97 -80.15 -25.95 -16.47
N PHE A 98 -80.52 -26.20 -17.73
CA PHE A 98 -79.61 -26.08 -18.87
C PHE A 98 -79.39 -24.63 -19.35
N ALA A 99 -80.37 -23.73 -19.20
CA ALA A 99 -80.27 -22.36 -19.70
C ALA A 99 -79.81 -21.33 -18.64
N PHE A 100 -80.04 -21.57 -17.34
CA PHE A 100 -79.72 -20.60 -16.28
C PHE A 100 -78.72 -21.11 -15.25
N LEU A 101 -78.91 -22.34 -14.71
CA LEU A 101 -78.02 -22.89 -13.68
C LEU A 101 -76.73 -23.49 -14.25
N ALA A 102 -76.81 -24.20 -15.38
CA ALA A 102 -75.67 -24.89 -15.97
C ALA A 102 -74.60 -23.94 -16.51
N PRO A 103 -74.88 -22.84 -17.23
CA PRO A 103 -73.83 -21.96 -17.75
C PRO A 103 -72.98 -21.37 -16.62
N SER A 104 -73.62 -20.86 -15.56
CA SER A 104 -72.96 -20.31 -14.38
C SER A 104 -72.22 -21.39 -13.55
N THR A 105 -72.80 -22.58 -13.42
CA THR A 105 -72.16 -23.71 -12.72
C THR A 105 -70.96 -24.27 -13.48
N VAL A 106 -71.03 -24.40 -14.80
CA VAL A 106 -69.92 -24.87 -15.66
C VAL A 106 -68.81 -23.82 -15.71
N GLN A 107 -69.13 -22.53 -15.70
CA GLN A 107 -68.13 -21.47 -15.55
C GLN A 107 -67.38 -21.57 -14.21
N GLN A 108 -68.09 -21.75 -13.09
CA GLN A 108 -67.45 -21.97 -11.78
C GLN A 108 -66.63 -23.27 -11.74
N TYR A 109 -67.09 -24.34 -12.39
CA TYR A 109 -66.33 -25.59 -12.51
C TYR A 109 -65.03 -25.37 -13.30
N ALA A 110 -65.09 -24.75 -14.47
CA ALA A 110 -63.91 -24.50 -15.30
C ALA A 110 -62.87 -23.61 -14.60
N GLN A 111 -63.31 -22.58 -13.86
CA GLN A 111 -62.42 -21.72 -13.06
C GLN A 111 -61.73 -22.44 -11.90
N GLN A 112 -62.32 -23.52 -11.37
CA GLN A 112 -61.79 -24.26 -10.20
C GLN A 112 -61.07 -25.56 -10.58
N ALA A 113 -61.44 -26.20 -11.69
CA ALA A 113 -60.90 -27.49 -12.12
C ALA A 113 -59.66 -27.40 -13.02
N VAL A 114 -59.45 -26.28 -13.73
CA VAL A 114 -58.29 -26.15 -14.65
C VAL A 114 -56.97 -26.22 -13.88
N VAL A 115 -56.15 -27.18 -14.29
CA VAL A 115 -54.73 -27.32 -13.94
C VAL A 115 -53.92 -27.19 -15.23
N PHE A 116 -52.84 -26.42 -15.18
CA PHE A 116 -51.82 -26.40 -16.23
C PHE A 116 -50.45 -26.52 -15.57
N GLU A 117 -49.75 -27.61 -15.87
CA GLU A 117 -48.42 -27.92 -15.37
C GLU A 117 -47.39 -27.59 -16.47
N PRO A 118 -46.73 -26.42 -16.45
CA PRO A 118 -45.70 -26.09 -17.44
C PRO A 118 -44.51 -27.05 -17.29
N THR A 119 -44.14 -27.72 -18.38
CA THR A 119 -43.07 -28.72 -18.43
C THR A 119 -41.77 -28.14 -19.02
N SER A 120 -41.89 -27.17 -19.94
CA SER A 120 -40.76 -26.39 -20.46
C SER A 120 -41.21 -25.00 -20.89
N LEU A 121 -40.34 -24.00 -20.71
CA LEU A 121 -40.52 -22.66 -21.25
C LEU A 121 -39.18 -22.20 -21.81
N SER A 122 -39.11 -22.05 -23.13
CA SER A 122 -37.90 -21.60 -23.83
C SER A 122 -38.19 -20.42 -24.74
N ILE A 123 -37.17 -19.65 -25.07
CA ILE A 123 -37.20 -18.68 -26.16
C ILE A 123 -36.61 -19.37 -27.37
N ASP A 124 -37.44 -19.49 -28.41
CA ASP A 124 -37.10 -20.12 -29.69
C ASP A 124 -36.22 -19.17 -30.54
N SER A 125 -36.58 -17.88 -30.57
CA SER A 125 -35.85 -16.86 -31.32
C SER A 125 -36.17 -15.44 -30.83
N LEU A 126 -35.21 -14.53 -30.96
CA LEU A 126 -35.47 -13.08 -30.91
C LEU A 126 -35.92 -12.63 -32.30
N THR A 127 -37.00 -11.85 -32.38
CA THR A 127 -37.55 -11.34 -33.64
C THR A 127 -37.35 -9.83 -33.75
N THR A 128 -37.53 -9.28 -34.94
CA THR A 128 -37.40 -7.83 -35.19
C THR A 128 -38.41 -6.99 -34.40
N SER A 129 -39.59 -7.54 -34.05
CA SER A 129 -40.60 -6.88 -33.22
C SER A 129 -40.66 -7.36 -31.77
N GLY A 130 -39.94 -8.43 -31.38
CA GLY A 130 -40.03 -8.97 -30.02
C GLY A 130 -39.34 -10.32 -29.81
N VAL A 131 -40.04 -11.25 -29.17
CA VAL A 131 -39.52 -12.55 -28.71
C VAL A 131 -40.50 -13.66 -29.09
N ARG A 132 -40.02 -14.73 -29.73
CA ARG A 132 -40.79 -15.97 -29.92
C ARG A 132 -40.51 -16.93 -28.78
N ALA A 133 -41.51 -17.18 -27.94
CA ALA A 133 -41.41 -18.16 -26.86
C ALA A 133 -42.14 -19.46 -27.20
N ARG A 134 -41.57 -20.58 -26.78
CA ARG A 134 -42.20 -21.90 -26.80
C ARG A 134 -42.63 -22.28 -25.40
N ILE A 135 -43.92 -22.51 -25.22
CA ILE A 135 -44.54 -22.89 -23.95
C ILE A 135 -45.03 -24.33 -24.10
N GLN A 136 -44.44 -25.24 -23.33
CA GLN A 136 -44.85 -26.63 -23.23
C GLN A 136 -45.40 -26.94 -21.84
N GLY A 137 -46.48 -27.71 -21.77
CA GLY A 137 -47.06 -28.12 -20.50
C GLY A 137 -48.24 -29.07 -20.63
N ASP A 138 -48.59 -29.72 -19.53
CA ASP A 138 -49.74 -30.61 -19.46
C ASP A 138 -50.96 -29.84 -18.95
N PHE A 139 -52.01 -29.77 -19.77
CA PHE A 139 -53.32 -29.31 -19.36
C PHE A 139 -54.15 -30.47 -18.81
N MET A 140 -54.84 -30.27 -17.70
CA MET A 140 -55.77 -31.25 -17.13
C MET A 140 -56.95 -30.57 -16.44
N MET A 141 -58.14 -31.18 -16.55
CA MET A 141 -59.26 -30.87 -15.66
C MET A 141 -59.17 -31.75 -14.41
N ASP A 142 -58.91 -31.15 -13.25
CA ASP A 142 -58.97 -31.82 -11.94
C ASP A 142 -60.22 -31.40 -11.18
N ALA A 143 -61.25 -32.23 -11.22
CA ALA A 143 -62.47 -31.97 -10.48
C ALA A 143 -62.31 -32.06 -8.96
N SER A 144 -61.24 -32.64 -8.42
CA SER A 144 -61.05 -32.80 -6.97
C SER A 144 -60.99 -31.45 -6.25
N ARG A 145 -60.39 -30.45 -6.91
CA ARG A 145 -60.24 -29.05 -6.47
C ARG A 145 -61.57 -28.28 -6.37
N VAL A 146 -62.64 -28.79 -6.98
CA VAL A 146 -63.98 -28.17 -6.97
C VAL A 146 -64.69 -28.52 -5.66
N GLN A 147 -64.64 -27.60 -4.69
CA GLN A 147 -65.17 -27.81 -3.33
C GLN A 147 -66.67 -28.16 -3.29
N LYS A 148 -67.49 -27.50 -4.12
CA LYS A 148 -68.95 -27.70 -4.13
C LYS A 148 -69.32 -28.98 -4.89
N LYS A 149 -69.72 -30.04 -4.19
CA LYS A 149 -70.14 -31.35 -4.75
C LYS A 149 -71.11 -31.23 -5.94
N ASN A 150 -72.07 -30.30 -5.89
CA ASN A 150 -73.04 -30.10 -6.97
C ASN A 150 -72.38 -29.48 -8.22
N VAL A 151 -71.51 -28.47 -8.04
CA VAL A 151 -70.72 -27.85 -9.13
C VAL A 151 -69.79 -28.90 -9.75
N ARG A 152 -69.14 -29.71 -8.91
CA ARG A 152 -68.26 -30.81 -9.33
C ARG A 152 -68.98 -31.85 -10.18
N ASN A 153 -70.12 -32.36 -9.71
CA ASN A 153 -70.87 -33.40 -10.41
C ASN A 153 -71.50 -32.89 -11.71
N LEU A 154 -72.08 -31.69 -11.69
CA LEU A 154 -72.67 -31.08 -12.90
C LEU A 154 -71.59 -30.73 -13.92
N GLY A 155 -70.45 -30.20 -13.47
CA GLY A 155 -69.30 -29.89 -14.30
C GLY A 155 -68.73 -31.13 -15.00
N LYS A 156 -68.45 -32.22 -14.27
CA LYS A 156 -68.03 -33.51 -14.88
C LYS A 156 -68.99 -34.01 -15.95
N PHE A 157 -70.30 -33.86 -15.73
CA PHE A 157 -71.33 -34.25 -16.71
C PHE A 157 -71.23 -33.40 -17.99
N PHE A 158 -71.19 -32.07 -17.86
CA PHE A 158 -71.10 -31.17 -19.02
C PHE A 158 -69.76 -31.26 -19.76
N THR A 159 -68.62 -31.36 -19.06
CA THR A 159 -67.32 -31.51 -19.75
C THR A 159 -67.12 -32.90 -20.35
N GLY A 160 -67.71 -33.95 -19.76
CA GLY A 160 -67.77 -35.29 -20.35
C GLY A 160 -68.57 -35.35 -21.66
N ILE A 161 -69.58 -34.48 -21.81
CA ILE A 161 -70.34 -34.31 -23.06
C ILE A 161 -69.56 -33.47 -24.07
N ALA A 162 -69.03 -32.31 -23.67
CA ALA A 162 -68.30 -31.40 -24.55
C ALA A 162 -67.00 -32.03 -25.09
N ARG A 163 -66.31 -32.82 -24.26
CA ARG A 163 -65.03 -33.52 -24.49
C ARG A 163 -63.82 -32.64 -24.80
N GLN A 164 -63.95 -31.66 -25.68
CA GLN A 164 -62.85 -30.80 -26.12
C GLN A 164 -63.29 -29.34 -26.17
N ALA A 165 -62.39 -28.44 -25.78
CA ALA A 165 -62.44 -27.03 -26.15
C ALA A 165 -61.27 -26.72 -27.09
N GLU A 166 -61.50 -25.72 -27.94
CA GLU A 166 -60.46 -25.08 -28.72
C GLU A 166 -60.56 -23.57 -28.45
N SER A 167 -59.48 -22.97 -27.94
CA SER A 167 -59.35 -21.52 -28.01
C SER A 167 -59.06 -21.11 -29.45
N GLY A 168 -59.57 -19.96 -29.87
CA GLY A 168 -59.02 -19.26 -31.04
C GLY A 168 -57.79 -18.44 -30.63
N GLU A 169 -57.18 -17.82 -31.64
CA GLU A 169 -56.10 -16.84 -31.44
C GLU A 169 -56.53 -15.75 -30.44
N SER A 170 -55.63 -15.38 -29.54
CA SER A 170 -55.89 -14.41 -28.48
C SER A 170 -54.66 -13.57 -28.17
N ARG A 171 -54.89 -12.31 -27.81
CA ARG A 171 -53.87 -11.39 -27.28
C ARG A 171 -53.92 -11.40 -25.77
N VAL A 172 -52.74 -11.50 -25.15
CA VAL A 172 -52.55 -11.41 -23.70
C VAL A 172 -51.70 -10.18 -23.40
N GLU A 173 -52.33 -9.13 -22.90
CA GLU A 173 -51.67 -7.93 -22.39
C GLU A 173 -51.15 -8.18 -20.98
N VAL A 174 -49.87 -7.94 -20.72
CA VAL A 174 -49.26 -8.07 -19.39
C VAL A 174 -48.87 -6.68 -18.88
N SER A 175 -49.41 -6.28 -17.72
CA SER A 175 -49.23 -4.93 -17.16
C SER A 175 -48.88 -4.94 -15.67
N LEU A 176 -48.27 -3.86 -15.19
CA LEU A 176 -47.88 -3.64 -13.79
C LEU A 176 -48.62 -2.43 -13.19
N PRO A 177 -49.62 -2.63 -12.33
CA PRO A 177 -50.38 -1.53 -11.73
C PRO A 177 -49.55 -0.58 -10.87
N GLU A 178 -48.56 -1.08 -10.10
CA GLU A 178 -47.72 -0.25 -9.22
C GLU A 178 -46.90 0.80 -9.99
N TYR A 179 -46.52 0.48 -11.23
CA TYR A 179 -45.81 1.40 -12.14
C TYR A 179 -46.76 2.27 -12.98
N GLY A 180 -48.01 2.45 -12.54
CA GLY A 180 -49.02 3.25 -13.24
C GLY A 180 -49.75 2.51 -14.37
N ASN A 181 -49.83 1.17 -14.29
CA ASN A 181 -50.33 0.28 -15.35
C ASN A 181 -49.44 0.23 -16.61
N VAL A 182 -48.11 0.35 -16.45
CA VAL A 182 -47.14 0.10 -17.52
C VAL A 182 -47.41 -1.27 -18.17
N LEU A 183 -47.58 -1.27 -19.49
CA LEU A 183 -47.67 -2.49 -20.30
C LEU A 183 -46.25 -3.03 -20.49
N LEU A 184 -45.97 -4.23 -19.97
CA LEU A 184 -44.70 -4.96 -20.19
C LEU A 184 -44.64 -5.53 -21.61
N GLY A 185 -45.77 -6.01 -22.14
CA GLY A 185 -45.84 -6.56 -23.48
C GLY A 185 -47.17 -7.22 -23.80
N THR A 186 -47.29 -7.66 -25.05
CA THR A 186 -48.47 -8.37 -25.58
C THR A 186 -48.04 -9.69 -26.20
N ALA A 187 -48.52 -10.80 -25.66
CA ALA A 187 -48.30 -12.13 -26.24
C ALA A 187 -49.43 -12.48 -27.22
N HIS A 188 -49.06 -12.84 -28.45
CA HIS A 188 -49.96 -13.43 -29.44
C HIS A 188 -49.98 -14.95 -29.24
N VAL A 189 -51.05 -15.45 -28.62
CA VAL A 189 -51.22 -16.88 -28.29
C VAL A 189 -52.14 -17.52 -29.34
N PRO A 190 -51.65 -18.48 -30.16
CA PRO A 190 -52.48 -19.16 -31.16
C PRO A 190 -53.54 -20.06 -30.51
N GLY A 191 -54.47 -20.56 -31.33
CA GLY A 191 -55.55 -21.42 -30.85
C GLY A 191 -55.07 -22.79 -30.35
N VAL A 192 -55.53 -23.19 -29.16
CA VAL A 192 -55.08 -24.40 -28.43
C VAL A 192 -56.25 -25.36 -28.26
N LYS A 193 -56.04 -26.64 -28.59
CA LYS A 193 -57.03 -27.72 -28.40
C LYS A 193 -56.73 -28.46 -27.11
N VAL A 194 -57.71 -28.56 -26.20
CA VAL A 194 -57.58 -29.23 -24.90
C VAL A 194 -58.75 -30.17 -24.63
N ASP A 195 -58.46 -31.33 -24.04
CA ASP A 195 -59.49 -32.24 -23.52
C ASP A 195 -60.05 -31.70 -22.20
N LEU A 196 -61.38 -31.73 -22.05
CA LEU A 196 -62.11 -31.21 -20.90
C LEU A 196 -62.51 -32.32 -19.91
N ARG A 197 -62.23 -33.59 -20.23
CA ARG A 197 -62.60 -34.71 -19.38
C ARG A 197 -61.74 -34.72 -18.12
N ASP A 198 -62.39 -34.98 -17.00
CA ASP A 198 -61.75 -35.11 -15.69
C ASP A 198 -60.60 -36.13 -15.72
N GLY A 199 -59.46 -35.76 -15.15
CA GLY A 199 -58.23 -36.56 -15.11
C GLY A 199 -57.53 -36.82 -16.46
N HIS A 200 -58.00 -36.24 -17.57
CA HIS A 200 -57.34 -36.42 -18.88
C HIS A 200 -56.27 -35.35 -19.09
N LYS A 201 -55.01 -35.78 -19.18
CA LYS A 201 -53.88 -34.91 -19.56
C LYS A 201 -53.87 -34.68 -21.08
N THR A 202 -53.82 -33.42 -21.50
CA THR A 202 -53.49 -33.00 -22.87
C THR A 202 -52.14 -32.32 -22.85
N HIS A 203 -51.16 -32.84 -23.60
CA HIS A 203 -49.90 -32.13 -23.79
C HIS A 203 -50.12 -30.96 -24.75
N VAL A 204 -49.69 -29.77 -24.33
CA VAL A 204 -49.86 -28.50 -25.02
C VAL A 204 -48.48 -27.96 -25.36
N ASP A 205 -48.25 -27.65 -26.63
CA ASP A 205 -47.01 -27.07 -27.17
C ASP A 205 -47.39 -25.86 -28.03
N ILE A 206 -46.96 -24.68 -27.63
CA ILE A 206 -47.38 -23.39 -28.19
C ILE A 206 -46.15 -22.57 -28.54
N LEU A 207 -46.03 -22.14 -29.80
CA LEU A 207 -45.20 -21.00 -30.17
C LEU A 207 -46.03 -19.73 -30.07
N SER A 208 -45.54 -18.73 -29.34
CA SER A 208 -46.22 -17.44 -29.12
C SER A 208 -45.25 -16.30 -29.36
N ASP A 209 -45.68 -15.29 -30.12
CA ASP A 209 -44.90 -14.09 -30.41
C ASP A 209 -45.26 -12.99 -29.41
N LEU A 210 -44.29 -12.60 -28.57
CA LEU A 210 -44.40 -11.57 -27.55
C LEU A 210 -43.76 -10.28 -28.02
N GLU A 211 -44.54 -9.21 -28.09
CA GLU A 211 -44.07 -7.86 -28.42
C GLU A 211 -43.89 -7.03 -27.14
N PRO A 212 -42.77 -6.31 -26.95
CA PRO A 212 -42.54 -5.47 -25.78
C PRO A 212 -43.47 -4.25 -25.78
N GLY A 213 -43.89 -3.83 -24.60
CA GLY A 213 -44.82 -2.70 -24.42
C GLY A 213 -44.11 -1.35 -24.27
N ASP A 214 -44.37 -0.65 -23.16
CA ASP A 214 -43.70 0.62 -22.85
C ASP A 214 -42.25 0.37 -22.44
N LEU A 215 -41.33 0.46 -23.40
CA LEU A 215 -39.87 0.37 -23.17
C LEU A 215 -39.37 1.37 -22.11
N GLY A 216 -39.98 2.55 -21.98
CA GLY A 216 -39.64 3.55 -20.95
C GLY A 216 -40.15 3.17 -19.56
N GLY A 217 -41.25 2.43 -19.48
CA GLY A 217 -41.75 1.76 -18.28
C GLY A 217 -40.86 0.59 -17.88
N ILE A 218 -40.63 -0.35 -18.80
CA ILE A 218 -39.77 -1.53 -18.63
C ILE A 218 -38.37 -1.10 -18.14
N ARG A 219 -37.79 -0.04 -18.72
CA ARG A 219 -36.53 0.55 -18.26
C ARG A 219 -36.55 0.95 -16.78
N ARG A 220 -37.60 1.64 -16.31
CA ARG A 220 -37.70 2.09 -14.91
C ARG A 220 -37.72 0.90 -13.95
N ILE A 221 -38.49 -0.13 -14.30
CA ILE A 221 -38.59 -1.38 -13.53
C ILE A 221 -37.25 -2.14 -13.54
N ALA A 222 -36.55 -2.20 -14.69
CA ALA A 222 -35.24 -2.83 -14.80
C ALA A 222 -34.17 -2.09 -13.97
N ASN A 223 -34.21 -0.76 -13.92
CA ASN A 223 -33.31 0.02 -13.06
C ASN A 223 -33.65 -0.17 -11.57
N ASP A 224 -34.94 -0.16 -11.18
CA ASP A 224 -35.34 -0.47 -9.80
C ASP A 224 -35.01 -1.92 -9.38
N TRP A 225 -34.92 -2.84 -10.34
CA TRP A 225 -34.42 -4.20 -10.11
C TRP A 225 -32.91 -4.22 -9.86
N VAL A 226 -32.12 -3.55 -10.71
CA VAL A 226 -30.65 -3.44 -10.58
C VAL A 226 -30.25 -2.70 -9.31
N ASP A 227 -30.97 -1.65 -8.95
CA ASP A 227 -30.75 -0.86 -7.73
C ASP A 227 -31.32 -1.53 -6.46
N GLY A 228 -31.90 -2.74 -6.56
CA GLY A 228 -32.46 -3.48 -5.43
C GLY A 228 -33.70 -2.85 -4.77
N ARG A 229 -34.37 -1.90 -5.44
CA ARG A 229 -35.53 -1.15 -4.92
C ARG A 229 -36.88 -1.86 -5.09
N LEU A 230 -36.96 -2.90 -5.91
CA LEU A 230 -38.20 -3.68 -6.12
C LEU A 230 -38.60 -4.51 -4.88
N GLY A 231 -39.53 -4.02 -4.07
CA GLY A 231 -40.08 -4.73 -2.91
C GLY A 231 -41.29 -5.63 -3.19
N GLN A 232 -42.24 -5.16 -4.01
CA GLN A 232 -43.45 -5.90 -4.42
C GLN A 232 -43.84 -5.58 -5.86
N LEU A 233 -44.33 -6.58 -6.58
CA LEU A 233 -44.64 -6.50 -8.02
C LEU A 233 -45.93 -7.28 -8.33
N ARG A 234 -46.98 -6.61 -8.82
CA ARG A 234 -48.26 -7.26 -9.17
C ARG A 234 -48.38 -7.40 -10.69
N VAL A 235 -48.09 -8.59 -11.20
CA VAL A 235 -48.27 -8.90 -12.62
C VAL A 235 -49.75 -9.10 -12.90
N LEU A 236 -50.32 -8.24 -13.75
CA LEU A 236 -51.71 -8.26 -14.18
C LEU A 236 -51.79 -8.63 -15.67
N GLY A 237 -52.13 -9.89 -15.93
CA GLY A 237 -52.45 -10.41 -17.26
C GLY A 237 -53.93 -10.20 -17.60
N LYS A 238 -54.21 -9.65 -18.79
CA LYS A 238 -55.55 -9.51 -19.38
C LYS A 238 -55.56 -10.19 -20.74
N ALA A 239 -56.52 -11.08 -20.97
CA ALA A 239 -56.72 -11.74 -22.26
C ALA A 239 -58.21 -11.77 -22.62
N ASN A 240 -58.52 -11.73 -23.91
CA ASN A 240 -59.89 -11.91 -24.38
C ASN A 240 -59.94 -13.13 -25.32
N VAL A 241 -60.22 -14.30 -24.74
CA VAL A 241 -60.06 -15.59 -25.41
C VAL A 241 -61.38 -16.01 -26.08
N PRO A 242 -61.44 -16.11 -27.42
CA PRO A 242 -62.55 -16.78 -28.08
C PRO A 242 -62.50 -18.28 -27.82
N LEU A 243 -63.62 -18.89 -27.43
CA LEU A 243 -63.72 -20.33 -27.15
C LEU A 243 -64.75 -20.99 -28.07
N LYS A 244 -64.48 -22.22 -28.49
CA LYS A 244 -65.42 -23.08 -29.22
C LYS A 244 -65.30 -24.54 -28.74
N SER A 245 -66.36 -25.31 -28.91
CA SER A 245 -66.38 -26.76 -28.68
C SER A 245 -67.04 -27.43 -29.89
N GLY A 246 -66.23 -28.13 -30.67
CA GLY A 246 -66.63 -28.64 -31.99
C GLY A 246 -67.12 -27.51 -32.91
N ILE A 247 -68.40 -27.59 -33.30
CA ILE A 247 -69.07 -26.64 -34.20
C ILE A 247 -69.67 -25.44 -33.43
N VAL A 248 -69.81 -25.54 -32.10
CA VAL A 248 -70.50 -24.54 -31.28
C VAL A 248 -69.50 -23.52 -30.74
N SER A 249 -69.70 -22.23 -31.07
CA SER A 249 -68.98 -21.13 -30.44
C SER A 249 -69.49 -20.90 -29.01
N LEU A 250 -68.58 -20.82 -28.05
CA LEU A 250 -68.84 -20.52 -26.64
C LEU A 250 -68.66 -19.04 -26.31
N GLY A 251 -68.50 -18.19 -27.33
CA GLY A 251 -68.31 -16.75 -27.20
C GLY A 251 -66.86 -16.35 -26.90
N LYS A 252 -66.69 -15.12 -26.42
CA LYS A 252 -65.40 -14.58 -25.96
C LYS A 252 -65.41 -14.44 -24.44
N GLN A 253 -64.37 -14.94 -23.77
CA GLN A 253 -64.20 -14.86 -22.33
C GLN A 253 -63.05 -13.90 -22.01
N ALA A 254 -63.35 -12.83 -21.26
CA ALA A 254 -62.35 -11.94 -20.71
C ALA A 254 -61.70 -12.59 -19.48
N LEU A 255 -60.47 -13.05 -19.63
CA LEU A 255 -59.66 -13.59 -18.54
C LEU A 255 -58.80 -12.46 -17.96
N ARG A 256 -58.95 -12.21 -16.66
CA ARG A 256 -58.05 -11.34 -15.88
C ARG A 256 -57.38 -12.21 -14.83
N GLN A 257 -56.06 -12.35 -14.91
CA GLN A 257 -55.28 -13.06 -13.91
C GLN A 257 -54.26 -12.12 -13.27
N GLU A 258 -54.28 -12.08 -11.95
CA GLU A 258 -53.33 -11.31 -11.13
C GLU A 258 -52.41 -12.27 -10.37
N ARG A 259 -51.13 -11.88 -10.23
CA ARG A 259 -50.12 -12.53 -9.39
C ARG A 259 -49.31 -11.47 -8.68
N LEU A 260 -49.23 -11.55 -7.36
CA LEU A 260 -48.31 -10.74 -6.55
C LEU A 260 -47.02 -11.53 -6.35
N PHE A 261 -45.88 -10.89 -6.63
CA PHE A 261 -44.55 -11.34 -6.24
C PHE A 261 -44.07 -10.37 -5.16
N ALA A 262 -43.55 -10.88 -4.05
CA ALA A 262 -43.11 -10.06 -2.93
C ALA A 262 -41.83 -10.66 -2.31
N ASN A 263 -40.91 -9.80 -1.89
CA ASN A 263 -39.66 -10.20 -1.21
C ASN A 263 -38.92 -11.31 -1.99
N LYS A 264 -38.91 -12.55 -1.47
CA LYS A 264 -38.18 -13.71 -2.02
C LYS A 264 -38.75 -14.26 -3.34
N ASP A 265 -39.99 -13.89 -3.70
CA ASP A 265 -40.60 -14.32 -4.96
C ASP A 265 -40.16 -13.44 -6.15
N ILE A 266 -39.48 -12.33 -5.90
CA ILE A 266 -38.89 -11.48 -6.94
C ILE A 266 -37.55 -12.10 -7.35
N PRO A 267 -37.30 -12.34 -8.66
CA PRO A 267 -36.02 -12.81 -9.15
C PRO A 267 -34.85 -11.97 -8.61
N SER A 268 -33.79 -12.59 -8.10
CA SER A 268 -32.55 -11.88 -7.79
C SER A 268 -31.63 -11.81 -9.01
N ILE A 269 -30.72 -10.84 -9.02
CA ILE A 269 -29.57 -10.89 -9.92
C ILE A 269 -28.78 -12.19 -9.62
N PRO A 270 -28.37 -12.97 -10.63
CA PRO A 270 -27.54 -14.15 -10.41
C PRO A 270 -26.17 -13.81 -9.83
N ALA A 271 -25.66 -14.69 -8.96
CA ALA A 271 -24.26 -14.63 -8.56
C ALA A 271 -23.33 -14.95 -9.76
N TYR A 272 -22.20 -14.25 -9.82
CA TYR A 272 -21.18 -14.45 -10.85
C TYR A 272 -19.79 -14.54 -10.21
N ASP A 273 -18.86 -15.21 -10.90
CA ASP A 273 -17.48 -15.40 -10.47
C ASP A 273 -16.51 -15.25 -11.65
N ILE A 274 -15.45 -14.47 -11.48
CA ILE A 274 -14.48 -14.14 -12.53
C ILE A 274 -13.31 -15.12 -12.43
N LYS A 275 -13.39 -16.21 -13.20
CA LYS A 275 -12.42 -17.32 -13.16
C LYS A 275 -11.07 -17.00 -13.79
N LYS A 276 -11.02 -16.03 -14.71
CA LYS A 276 -9.78 -15.52 -15.32
C LYS A 276 -9.98 -14.09 -15.82
N LEU A 277 -8.95 -13.28 -15.66
CA LEU A 277 -8.78 -11.96 -16.28
C LEU A 277 -7.35 -11.89 -16.82
N ASN A 278 -7.17 -11.36 -18.04
CA ASN A 278 -5.86 -11.24 -18.68
C ASN A 278 -5.79 -9.95 -19.51
N PHE A 279 -4.86 -9.07 -19.17
CA PHE A 279 -4.57 -7.85 -19.94
C PHE A 279 -3.42 -8.11 -20.92
N ARG A 280 -3.63 -7.79 -22.20
CA ARG A 280 -2.63 -7.90 -23.26
C ARG A 280 -2.68 -6.70 -24.20
N GLU A 281 -1.54 -6.40 -24.80
CA GLU A 281 -1.42 -5.40 -25.85
C GLU A 281 -2.02 -5.94 -27.18
N ILE A 282 -2.61 -5.05 -27.99
CA ILE A 282 -3.13 -5.34 -29.32
C ILE A 282 -2.80 -4.22 -30.32
N GLU A 283 -2.69 -4.58 -31.60
CA GLU A 283 -2.65 -3.62 -32.71
C GLU A 283 -4.08 -3.22 -33.11
N LEU A 284 -4.31 -1.92 -33.31
CA LEU A 284 -5.63 -1.40 -33.69
C LEU A 284 -5.83 -1.41 -35.22
N PRO A 285 -7.03 -1.72 -35.74
CA PRO A 285 -7.28 -1.82 -37.19
C PRO A 285 -7.05 -0.54 -38.02
N GLN A 286 -6.83 0.60 -37.37
CA GLN A 286 -6.56 1.90 -38.01
C GLN A 286 -5.08 2.33 -37.86
N GLY A 287 -4.23 1.43 -37.36
CA GLY A 287 -2.89 1.75 -36.86
C GLY A 287 -2.91 2.18 -35.40
N GLY A 288 -1.75 2.10 -34.75
CA GLY A 288 -1.60 2.34 -33.32
C GLY A 288 -1.78 1.08 -32.46
N LYS A 289 -1.51 1.24 -31.17
CA LYS A 289 -1.60 0.20 -30.13
C LYS A 289 -2.81 0.45 -29.24
N GLY A 290 -3.27 -0.59 -28.56
CA GLY A 290 -4.30 -0.51 -27.53
C GLY A 290 -4.21 -1.71 -26.58
N MET A 291 -5.11 -1.78 -25.62
CA MET A 291 -5.16 -2.85 -24.62
C MET A 291 -6.45 -3.66 -24.72
N ALA A 292 -6.31 -4.99 -24.75
CA ALA A 292 -7.40 -5.93 -24.61
C ALA A 292 -7.42 -6.56 -23.21
N ALA A 293 -8.60 -6.62 -22.62
CA ALA A 293 -8.89 -7.29 -21.35
C ALA A 293 -9.81 -8.50 -21.63
N ASP A 294 -9.24 -9.70 -21.68
CA ASP A 294 -10.01 -10.93 -21.85
C ASP A 294 -10.42 -11.46 -20.48
N ALA A 295 -11.73 -11.61 -20.24
CA ALA A 295 -12.28 -12.11 -18.99
C ALA A 295 -13.20 -13.33 -19.23
N SER A 296 -13.13 -14.31 -18.32
CA SER A 296 -13.97 -15.50 -18.32
C SER A 296 -14.77 -15.55 -17.02
N ILE A 297 -16.09 -15.37 -17.15
CA ILE A 297 -17.04 -15.20 -16.05
C ILE A 297 -17.96 -16.43 -16.02
N VAL A 298 -18.17 -17.00 -14.85
CA VAL A 298 -19.18 -18.04 -14.61
C VAL A 298 -20.39 -17.40 -13.96
N VAL A 299 -21.58 -17.65 -14.51
CA VAL A 299 -22.87 -17.16 -13.97
C VAL A 299 -23.79 -18.36 -13.81
N GLU A 300 -24.36 -18.57 -12.63
CA GLU A 300 -25.37 -19.63 -12.44
C GLU A 300 -26.74 -19.14 -12.94
N ASN A 301 -27.42 -19.89 -13.80
CA ASN A 301 -28.83 -19.60 -14.12
C ASN A 301 -29.76 -20.43 -13.21
N PRO A 302 -30.35 -19.89 -12.14
CA PRO A 302 -31.28 -20.62 -11.28
C PRO A 302 -32.66 -20.85 -11.93
N TYR A 303 -32.96 -20.13 -13.02
CA TYR A 303 -34.30 -20.07 -13.61
C TYR A 303 -34.55 -21.24 -14.59
N PRO A 304 -35.82 -21.70 -14.71
CA PRO A 304 -36.18 -22.85 -15.54
C PRO A 304 -36.34 -22.51 -17.03
N VAL A 305 -35.51 -21.60 -17.56
CA VAL A 305 -35.62 -21.05 -18.92
C VAL A 305 -34.41 -21.36 -19.79
N GLU A 306 -34.65 -21.62 -21.07
CA GLU A 306 -33.62 -21.82 -22.10
C GLU A 306 -33.73 -20.73 -23.17
N PHE A 307 -32.63 -20.06 -23.50
CA PHE A 307 -32.58 -19.03 -24.54
C PHE A 307 -31.17 -18.77 -25.04
N THR A 308 -31.03 -18.39 -26.32
CA THR A 308 -29.77 -17.87 -26.86
C THR A 308 -29.79 -16.35 -26.85
N VAL A 309 -28.74 -15.75 -26.31
CA VAL A 309 -28.45 -14.30 -26.44
C VAL A 309 -27.47 -14.13 -27.61
N PRO A 310 -27.77 -13.27 -28.60
CA PRO A 310 -26.83 -12.96 -29.69
C PRO A 310 -25.59 -12.24 -29.14
N PRO A 311 -24.55 -12.01 -29.96
CA PRO A 311 -23.47 -11.09 -29.61
C PRO A 311 -24.01 -9.73 -29.13
N LEU A 312 -23.45 -9.21 -28.04
CA LEU A 312 -23.82 -7.93 -27.45
C LEU A 312 -22.60 -7.02 -27.29
N ALA A 313 -22.78 -5.74 -27.57
CA ALA A 313 -21.80 -4.68 -27.31
C ALA A 313 -22.22 -3.85 -26.08
N PHE A 314 -21.24 -3.51 -25.26
CA PHE A 314 -21.36 -2.70 -24.06
C PHE A 314 -20.26 -1.62 -24.04
N ASN A 315 -20.47 -0.59 -23.23
CA ASN A 315 -19.45 0.35 -22.81
C ASN A 315 -19.08 0.03 -21.36
N ALA A 316 -17.80 -0.09 -21.05
CA ALA A 316 -17.32 0.02 -19.67
C ALA A 316 -17.11 1.51 -19.36
N LEU A 317 -17.69 1.97 -18.26
CA LEU A 317 -17.66 3.35 -17.78
C LEU A 317 -17.13 3.40 -16.32
N VAL A 318 -16.66 4.56 -15.87
CA VAL A 318 -16.16 4.78 -14.50
C VAL A 318 -16.70 6.08 -13.90
N ASP A 319 -16.60 6.22 -12.57
CA ASP A 319 -16.83 7.49 -11.85
C ASP A 319 -16.06 8.66 -12.49
N ASN A 320 -16.64 9.86 -12.46
CA ASN A 320 -15.95 11.12 -12.75
C ASN A 320 -15.53 11.81 -11.42
N CYS A 321 -14.99 13.03 -11.46
CA CYS A 321 -14.61 13.83 -10.30
C CYS A 321 -15.74 13.99 -9.28
N HIS A 322 -16.96 14.29 -9.75
CA HIS A 322 -18.15 14.47 -8.93
C HIS A 322 -19.25 13.45 -9.29
N LYS A 323 -20.17 13.17 -8.35
CA LYS A 323 -21.21 12.13 -8.53
C LYS A 323 -22.40 12.58 -9.38
N GLU A 324 -22.52 13.89 -9.57
CA GLU A 324 -23.53 14.54 -10.41
C GLU A 324 -23.13 14.54 -11.90
N GLU A 325 -21.87 14.23 -12.21
CA GLU A 325 -21.30 14.25 -13.55
C GLU A 325 -21.52 12.92 -14.31
N PRO A 326 -21.54 12.94 -15.65
CA PRO A 326 -21.68 11.73 -16.45
C PRO A 326 -20.44 10.82 -16.33
N TYR A 327 -20.68 9.51 -16.22
CA TYR A 327 -19.62 8.49 -16.21
C TYR A 327 -18.73 8.55 -17.45
N ILE A 328 -17.43 8.40 -17.27
CA ILE A 328 -16.44 8.45 -18.36
C ILE A 328 -16.29 7.05 -18.97
N LYS A 329 -16.36 6.93 -20.30
CA LYS A 329 -16.16 5.66 -21.01
C LYS A 329 -14.68 5.29 -21.08
N VAL A 330 -14.33 4.09 -20.61
CA VAL A 330 -12.98 3.52 -20.67
C VAL A 330 -12.80 2.47 -21.78
N ALA A 331 -13.80 1.64 -22.07
CA ALA A 331 -13.65 0.55 -23.05
C ALA A 331 -14.90 0.30 -23.90
N ASP A 332 -14.69 -0.19 -25.11
CA ASP A 332 -15.65 -1.02 -25.84
C ASP A 332 -15.61 -2.44 -25.25
N VAL A 333 -16.73 -3.10 -24.99
CA VAL A 333 -16.74 -4.50 -24.50
C VAL A 333 -17.70 -5.31 -25.34
N GLU A 334 -17.26 -6.44 -25.88
CA GLU A 334 -18.08 -7.33 -26.71
C GLU A 334 -18.20 -8.73 -26.11
N THR A 335 -19.38 -9.33 -26.28
CA THR A 335 -19.67 -10.73 -25.95
C THR A 335 -19.90 -11.53 -27.22
N HIS A 336 -19.54 -12.80 -27.21
CA HIS A 336 -20.00 -13.75 -28.22
C HIS A 336 -21.45 -14.19 -27.92
N GLU A 337 -22.02 -15.04 -28.78
CA GLU A 337 -23.32 -15.68 -28.57
C GLU A 337 -23.31 -16.53 -27.27
N LEU A 338 -24.37 -16.43 -26.46
CA LEU A 338 -24.49 -17.09 -25.15
C LEU A 338 -25.72 -18.00 -25.10
N HIS A 339 -25.52 -19.32 -25.00
CA HIS A 339 -26.60 -20.28 -24.80
C HIS A 339 -26.94 -20.44 -23.31
N VAL A 340 -27.94 -19.71 -22.84
CA VAL A 340 -28.46 -19.81 -21.47
C VAL A 340 -29.33 -21.06 -21.35
N ARG A 341 -28.97 -21.97 -20.44
CA ARG A 341 -29.69 -23.23 -20.21
C ARG A 341 -30.36 -23.28 -18.84
N PRO A 342 -31.48 -24.01 -18.66
CA PRO A 342 -32.17 -24.09 -17.37
C PRO A 342 -31.29 -24.72 -16.29
N LYS A 343 -31.21 -24.10 -15.11
CA LYS A 343 -30.56 -24.64 -13.90
C LYS A 343 -29.11 -25.12 -14.14
N LYS A 344 -28.32 -24.32 -14.85
CA LYS A 344 -26.93 -24.63 -15.21
C LYS A 344 -26.04 -23.39 -15.17
N GLU A 345 -24.75 -23.61 -14.95
CA GLU A 345 -23.70 -22.61 -15.15
C GLU A 345 -23.60 -22.21 -16.63
N LEU A 346 -23.57 -20.90 -16.87
CA LEU A 346 -23.17 -20.26 -18.12
C LEU A 346 -21.71 -19.80 -17.99
N LYS A 347 -20.90 -20.09 -19.00
CA LYS A 347 -19.55 -19.52 -19.14
C LYS A 347 -19.59 -18.40 -20.16
N VAL A 348 -19.44 -17.17 -19.68
CA VAL A 348 -19.41 -15.95 -20.49
C VAL A 348 -17.95 -15.55 -20.68
N ASN A 349 -17.46 -15.61 -21.91
CA ASN A 349 -16.19 -15.01 -22.27
C ASN A 349 -16.47 -13.63 -22.89
N VAL A 350 -15.77 -12.60 -22.40
CA VAL A 350 -15.87 -11.23 -22.88
C VAL A 350 -14.49 -10.68 -23.18
N THR A 351 -14.38 -9.85 -24.20
CA THR A 351 -13.17 -9.08 -24.50
C THR A 351 -13.52 -7.59 -24.44
N GLY A 352 -12.90 -6.88 -23.50
CA GLY A 352 -12.88 -5.43 -23.47
C GLY A 352 -11.70 -4.89 -24.26
N VAL A 353 -11.88 -3.79 -24.99
CA VAL A 353 -10.85 -3.06 -25.73
C VAL A 353 -10.82 -1.60 -25.28
N VAL A 354 -9.69 -1.21 -24.69
CA VAL A 354 -9.31 0.18 -24.44
C VAL A 354 -8.40 0.61 -25.59
N ARG A 355 -8.84 1.60 -26.39
CA ARG A 355 -8.07 2.09 -27.54
C ARG A 355 -7.01 3.11 -27.11
N GLN A 356 -7.44 4.06 -26.29
CA GLN A 356 -6.66 5.13 -25.66
C GLN A 356 -7.43 5.52 -24.39
N LEU A 357 -6.75 6.00 -23.36
CA LEU A 357 -7.43 6.63 -22.21
C LEU A 357 -7.91 8.04 -22.59
N PRO A 358 -9.19 8.40 -22.40
CA PRO A 358 -9.64 9.78 -22.58
C PRO A 358 -8.90 10.76 -21.67
N ASP A 359 -8.47 11.91 -22.22
CA ASP A 359 -7.69 12.92 -21.50
C ASP A 359 -8.32 13.37 -20.16
N ILE A 360 -9.65 13.40 -20.08
CA ILE A 360 -10.42 13.72 -18.86
C ILE A 360 -10.19 12.73 -17.70
N LEU A 361 -9.68 11.52 -17.96
CA LEU A 361 -9.23 10.60 -16.91
C LEU A 361 -7.86 10.94 -16.34
N LEU A 362 -7.06 11.75 -17.05
CA LEU A 362 -5.67 12.09 -16.73
C LEU A 362 -5.52 13.53 -16.24
N GLN A 363 -6.51 14.39 -16.53
CA GLN A 363 -6.57 15.78 -16.06
C GLN A 363 -6.97 15.83 -14.58
N ASP A 364 -6.32 16.72 -13.83
CA ASP A 364 -6.64 17.00 -12.42
C ASP A 364 -8.09 17.53 -12.28
N CYS A 365 -8.80 17.03 -11.27
CA CYS A 365 -10.18 17.42 -10.98
C CYS A 365 -10.30 18.87 -10.49
N PRO A 366 -11.47 19.52 -10.67
CA PRO A 366 -11.79 20.74 -9.95
C PRO A 366 -11.53 20.55 -8.43
N ASP A 367 -10.81 21.49 -7.84
CA ASP A 367 -10.42 21.52 -6.43
C ASP A 367 -9.51 20.36 -5.93
N SER A 368 -8.87 19.54 -6.79
CA SER A 368 -7.90 18.51 -6.35
C SER A 368 -6.71 18.30 -7.29
N ASP A 369 -5.56 17.98 -6.70
CA ASP A 369 -4.30 17.52 -7.31
C ASP A 369 -4.37 16.10 -7.94
N LYS A 370 -5.56 15.63 -8.32
CA LYS A 370 -5.85 14.24 -8.65
C LYS A 370 -6.82 14.15 -9.80
N SER A 371 -6.53 13.28 -10.74
CA SER A 371 -7.43 12.91 -11.83
C SER A 371 -8.50 11.90 -11.41
N PRO A 372 -9.57 11.67 -12.22
CA PRO A 372 -10.48 10.55 -11.99
C PRO A 372 -9.77 9.19 -11.94
N LEU A 373 -8.69 9.01 -12.72
CA LEU A 373 -7.89 7.79 -12.69
C LEU A 373 -7.12 7.65 -11.36
N ASP A 374 -6.55 8.73 -10.82
CA ASP A 374 -5.94 8.74 -9.49
C ASP A 374 -6.96 8.36 -8.39
N LEU A 375 -8.21 8.81 -8.50
CA LEU A 375 -9.27 8.45 -7.55
C LEU A 375 -9.70 6.98 -7.65
N ILE A 376 -9.65 6.38 -8.84
CA ILE A 376 -9.99 4.97 -9.08
C ILE A 376 -8.83 4.06 -8.65
N LEU A 377 -7.61 4.34 -9.13
CA LEU A 377 -6.40 3.61 -8.77
C LEU A 377 -6.09 3.76 -7.28
N GLY A 378 -6.23 4.97 -6.72
CA GLY A 378 -6.03 5.23 -5.30
C GLY A 378 -6.94 4.39 -4.39
N LYS A 379 -8.23 4.21 -4.75
CA LYS A 379 -9.12 3.24 -4.06
C LYS A 379 -8.55 1.82 -4.16
N TYR A 380 -8.31 1.36 -5.39
CA TYR A 380 -7.90 -0.01 -5.70
C TYR A 380 -6.58 -0.41 -5.01
N LEU A 381 -5.55 0.45 -5.09
CA LEU A 381 -4.22 0.28 -4.49
C LEU A 381 -4.27 0.16 -2.96
N HIS A 382 -5.17 0.91 -2.32
CA HIS A 382 -5.40 0.90 -0.87
C HIS A 382 -6.33 -0.25 -0.42
N GLY A 383 -6.62 -1.23 -1.29
CA GLY A 383 -7.51 -2.35 -0.95
C GLY A 383 -8.97 -1.97 -0.76
N LYS A 384 -9.41 -0.83 -1.32
CA LYS A 384 -10.83 -0.41 -1.30
C LYS A 384 -11.46 -0.75 -2.63
N ASP A 385 -12.66 -1.32 -2.57
CA ASP A 385 -13.44 -1.64 -3.76
C ASP A 385 -13.75 -0.36 -4.57
N THR A 386 -13.74 -0.52 -5.88
CA THR A 386 -14.13 0.53 -6.83
C THR A 386 -15.20 -0.01 -7.78
N THR A 387 -15.96 0.87 -8.45
CA THR A 387 -17.09 0.46 -9.28
C THR A 387 -16.79 0.73 -10.74
N VAL A 388 -16.94 -0.29 -11.58
CA VAL A 388 -16.98 -0.16 -13.04
C VAL A 388 -18.43 -0.31 -13.48
N TYR A 389 -18.95 0.64 -14.25
CA TYR A 389 -20.33 0.65 -14.70
C TYR A 389 -20.43 0.09 -16.10
N VAL A 390 -21.19 -0.99 -16.29
CA VAL A 390 -21.41 -1.61 -17.60
C VAL A 390 -22.75 -1.14 -18.17
N GLN A 391 -22.71 -0.46 -19.31
CA GLN A 391 -23.88 0.09 -20.01
C GLN A 391 -24.00 -0.53 -21.40
N GLY A 392 -25.21 -0.86 -21.88
CA GLY A 392 -25.37 -1.37 -23.25
C GLY A 392 -24.89 -0.36 -24.30
N SER A 393 -24.30 -0.84 -25.40
CA SER A 393 -23.91 0.01 -26.52
C SER A 393 -25.10 0.36 -27.41
N LYS A 394 -24.96 1.45 -28.16
CA LYS A 394 -25.86 1.82 -29.27
C LYS A 394 -25.30 1.41 -30.64
N ALA A 395 -24.13 0.77 -30.66
CA ALA A 395 -23.52 0.26 -31.89
C ALA A 395 -24.42 -0.85 -32.49
N PRO A 396 -24.78 -0.78 -33.79
CA PRO A 396 -25.57 -1.82 -34.42
C PRO A 396 -24.69 -3.05 -34.68
N GLN A 397 -25.05 -4.17 -34.05
CA GLN A 397 -24.53 -5.50 -34.39
C GLN A 397 -25.52 -6.21 -35.31
N PHE A 398 -25.02 -6.92 -36.32
CA PHE A 398 -25.81 -7.44 -37.45
C PHE A 398 -26.95 -8.39 -37.06
N GLU A 399 -26.83 -9.05 -35.90
CA GLU A 399 -27.73 -10.12 -35.44
C GLU A 399 -28.62 -9.71 -34.26
N THR A 400 -28.48 -8.46 -33.76
CA THR A 400 -29.10 -8.01 -32.50
C THR A 400 -30.25 -7.03 -32.75
N PRO A 401 -31.52 -7.39 -32.44
CA PRO A 401 -32.67 -6.56 -32.79
C PRO A 401 -32.69 -5.16 -32.15
N ASP A 402 -33.17 -4.20 -32.93
CA ASP A 402 -33.27 -2.77 -32.61
C ASP A 402 -33.87 -2.45 -31.22
N TRP A 403 -34.86 -3.23 -30.79
CA TRP A 403 -35.54 -3.06 -29.50
C TRP A 403 -34.67 -3.53 -28.31
N VAL A 404 -33.84 -4.56 -28.50
CA VAL A 404 -32.88 -5.07 -27.50
C VAL A 404 -31.79 -4.01 -27.28
N THR A 405 -31.20 -3.49 -28.35
CA THR A 405 -30.15 -2.45 -28.30
C THR A 405 -30.67 -1.16 -27.63
N LYS A 406 -31.92 -0.76 -27.90
CA LYS A 406 -32.56 0.41 -27.25
C LYS A 406 -32.87 0.17 -25.77
N LEU A 407 -33.19 -1.06 -25.36
CA LEU A 407 -33.40 -1.42 -23.96
C LEU A 407 -32.06 -1.46 -23.20
N LEU A 408 -31.07 -2.20 -23.71
CA LEU A 408 -29.77 -2.39 -23.06
C LEU A 408 -28.97 -1.09 -22.94
N SER A 409 -28.96 -0.24 -23.96
CA SER A 409 -28.29 1.08 -23.91
C SER A 409 -28.96 2.12 -23.02
N SER A 410 -29.99 1.70 -22.28
CA SER A 410 -30.72 2.50 -21.30
C SER A 410 -30.55 2.01 -19.86
N ILE A 411 -29.98 0.81 -19.68
CA ILE A 411 -29.66 0.16 -18.41
C ILE A 411 -28.16 0.36 -18.12
N THR A 412 -27.77 0.47 -16.85
CA THR A 412 -26.36 0.55 -16.44
C THR A 412 -26.19 -0.23 -15.15
N VAL A 413 -25.28 -1.20 -15.14
CA VAL A 413 -25.07 -2.13 -14.03
C VAL A 413 -23.77 -1.77 -13.31
N PRO A 414 -23.79 -1.45 -12.00
CA PRO A 414 -22.57 -1.28 -11.22
C PRO A 414 -21.92 -2.64 -10.95
N VAL A 415 -20.68 -2.82 -11.41
CA VAL A 415 -19.87 -4.01 -11.17
C VAL A 415 -18.77 -3.65 -10.17
N PRO A 416 -18.79 -4.18 -8.93
CA PRO A 416 -17.69 -3.98 -7.99
C PRO A 416 -16.42 -4.69 -8.50
N LEU A 417 -15.35 -3.91 -8.66
CA LEU A 417 -13.99 -4.39 -8.85
C LEU A 417 -13.34 -4.43 -7.45
N PRO A 418 -13.06 -5.61 -6.88
CA PRO A 418 -12.54 -5.71 -5.52
C PRO A 418 -11.16 -5.09 -5.40
N GLY A 419 -10.94 -4.33 -4.33
CA GLY A 419 -9.65 -3.72 -4.03
C GLY A 419 -8.56 -4.77 -3.77
N ARG A 420 -7.30 -4.46 -4.08
CA ARG A 420 -6.14 -5.28 -3.68
C ARG A 420 -5.16 -4.41 -2.90
N THR A 421 -4.86 -4.78 -1.66
CA THR A 421 -3.75 -4.15 -0.92
C THR A 421 -2.43 -4.62 -1.51
N PHE A 422 -1.65 -3.72 -2.10
CA PHE A 422 -0.38 -4.02 -2.78
C PHE A 422 0.81 -4.20 -1.83
N GLY A 423 0.60 -4.87 -0.70
CA GLY A 423 1.63 -5.20 0.27
C GLY A 423 2.73 -6.06 -0.38
N HIS A 424 3.98 -5.65 -0.20
CA HIS A 424 5.17 -6.26 -0.81
C HIS A 424 5.24 -6.21 -2.35
N LEU A 425 4.71 -5.14 -2.97
CA LEU A 425 5.05 -4.81 -4.37
C LEU A 425 6.57 -4.71 -4.55
N ILE A 426 7.24 -3.90 -3.72
CA ILE A 426 8.69 -3.82 -3.69
C ILE A 426 9.20 -5.02 -2.89
N LYS A 427 9.85 -5.96 -3.59
CA LYS A 427 10.48 -7.15 -3.02
C LYS A 427 11.84 -6.83 -2.38
N ASP A 428 12.64 -6.07 -3.11
CA ASP A 428 13.99 -5.67 -2.76
C ASP A 428 14.15 -4.17 -3.02
N PHE A 429 14.89 -3.49 -2.15
CA PHE A 429 15.31 -2.10 -2.31
C PHE A 429 16.78 -1.98 -1.90
N ASN A 430 17.60 -1.37 -2.76
CA ASN A 430 19.03 -1.22 -2.57
C ASN A 430 19.50 0.19 -2.96
N LEU A 431 20.55 0.67 -2.28
CA LEU A 431 21.25 1.91 -2.59
C LEU A 431 22.70 1.61 -2.97
N ALA A 432 23.06 1.95 -4.21
CA ALA A 432 24.42 1.88 -4.73
C ALA A 432 25.05 3.28 -4.82
N ASP A 433 26.39 3.31 -4.79
CA ASP A 433 27.26 4.48 -5.00
C ASP A 433 26.84 5.76 -4.23
N THR A 434 26.48 5.59 -2.96
CA THR A 434 26.00 6.68 -2.11
C THR A 434 27.09 7.71 -1.80
N HIS A 435 26.73 8.98 -2.02
CA HIS A 435 27.49 10.17 -1.67
C HIS A 435 26.75 10.98 -0.60
N PHE A 436 27.49 11.49 0.40
CA PHE A 436 26.96 12.34 1.45
C PHE A 436 27.60 13.74 1.41
N ALA A 437 26.84 14.76 1.04
CA ALA A 437 27.29 16.14 1.15
C ALA A 437 26.88 16.73 2.51
N LEU A 438 27.83 17.31 3.24
CA LEU A 438 27.54 18.04 4.46
C LEU A 438 26.80 19.36 4.14
N PRO A 439 26.14 19.97 5.16
CA PRO A 439 25.54 21.29 5.05
C PRO A 439 26.48 22.36 4.50
N ASP A 440 25.90 23.30 3.75
CA ASP A 440 26.55 24.57 3.41
C ASP A 440 26.70 25.41 4.70
N PRO A 441 27.94 25.83 5.08
CA PRO A 441 28.19 26.57 6.30
C PRO A 441 27.64 28.00 6.30
N PHE A 442 27.11 28.48 5.17
CA PHE A 442 26.51 29.81 5.02
C PHE A 442 25.01 29.76 4.63
N ALA A 443 24.38 28.58 4.73
CA ALA A 443 22.93 28.43 4.56
C ALA A 443 22.18 28.65 5.88
N ASP A 444 21.08 29.44 5.83
CA ASP A 444 20.16 29.61 6.95
C ASP A 444 19.40 28.31 7.28
N ASP A 445 18.94 28.15 8.52
CA ASP A 445 18.12 27.03 9.04
C ASP A 445 16.85 26.67 8.22
N LYS A 446 16.48 27.51 7.25
CA LYS A 446 15.30 27.34 6.37
C LYS A 446 15.65 26.99 4.92
N ASP A 447 16.92 27.11 4.53
CA ASP A 447 17.40 26.74 3.21
C ASP A 447 17.70 25.23 3.20
N PRO A 448 17.24 24.45 2.20
CA PRO A 448 17.54 23.03 2.11
C PRO A 448 19.04 22.68 2.20
N ARG A 449 19.93 23.58 1.79
CA ARG A 449 21.40 23.43 1.90
C ARG A 449 21.93 23.36 3.33
N SER A 450 21.17 23.79 4.34
CA SER A 450 21.50 23.59 5.77
C SER A 450 21.36 22.12 6.21
N ASN A 451 20.71 21.28 5.41
CA ASN A 451 20.55 19.86 5.68
C ASN A 451 21.67 19.06 5.00
N PRO A 452 22.10 17.92 5.58
CA PRO A 452 22.93 16.97 4.87
C PRO A 452 22.18 16.43 3.65
N ARG A 453 22.87 16.28 2.52
CA ARG A 453 22.29 15.84 1.25
C ARG A 453 22.85 14.49 0.83
N ILE A 454 22.00 13.70 0.16
CA ILE A 454 22.30 12.32 -0.25
C ILE A 454 22.12 12.22 -1.77
N SER A 455 23.16 11.71 -2.46
CA SER A 455 23.07 11.26 -3.85
C SER A 455 23.31 9.76 -3.90
N SER A 456 22.55 8.99 -4.68
CA SER A 456 22.71 7.52 -4.77
C SER A 456 22.01 6.97 -6.01
N GLN A 457 22.46 5.83 -6.52
CA GLN A 457 21.67 5.03 -7.46
C GLN A 457 20.72 4.10 -6.67
N VAL A 458 19.42 4.30 -6.83
CA VAL A 458 18.36 3.46 -6.28
C VAL A 458 18.14 2.27 -7.21
N GLN A 459 18.03 1.08 -6.64
CA GLN A 459 17.65 -0.14 -7.36
C GLN A 459 16.52 -0.83 -6.59
N ALA A 460 15.36 -1.02 -7.23
CA ALA A 460 14.19 -1.66 -6.65
C ALA A 460 13.66 -2.79 -7.53
N THR A 461 13.20 -3.88 -6.92
CA THR A 461 12.53 -4.99 -7.63
C THR A 461 11.04 -4.96 -7.33
N VAL A 462 10.22 -4.58 -8.31
CA VAL A 462 8.75 -4.53 -8.19
C VAL A 462 8.13 -5.83 -8.72
N ALA A 463 7.20 -6.41 -7.97
CA ALA A 463 6.40 -7.55 -8.39
C ALA A 463 5.24 -7.12 -9.30
N LEU A 464 5.07 -7.77 -10.45
CA LEU A 464 3.90 -7.59 -11.32
C LEU A 464 2.96 -8.78 -11.13
N SER A 465 1.66 -8.50 -11.03
CA SER A 465 0.63 -9.54 -10.96
C SER A 465 0.53 -10.30 -12.29
N GLU A 466 0.20 -11.59 -12.25
CA GLU A 466 0.17 -12.47 -13.43
C GLU A 466 -0.84 -12.02 -14.51
N GLU A 467 -1.87 -11.27 -14.11
CA GLU A 467 -2.87 -10.69 -15.01
C GLU A 467 -2.30 -9.59 -15.94
N MET A 468 -1.14 -9.00 -15.61
CA MET A 468 -0.52 -7.88 -16.33
C MET A 468 0.50 -8.33 -17.40
N ASN A 469 0.01 -8.94 -18.48
CA ASN A 469 0.84 -9.48 -19.56
C ASN A 469 0.99 -8.51 -20.75
N PHE A 470 1.46 -7.29 -20.47
CA PHE A 470 1.74 -6.22 -21.43
C PHE A 470 3.00 -5.44 -21.04
N ASN A 471 3.60 -4.70 -21.97
CA ASN A 471 4.79 -3.90 -21.69
C ASN A 471 4.45 -2.65 -20.87
N ILE A 472 5.27 -2.38 -19.86
CA ILE A 472 5.21 -1.22 -18.96
C ILE A 472 6.65 -0.73 -18.80
N SER A 473 6.92 0.55 -19.08
CA SER A 473 8.16 1.22 -18.65
C SER A 473 7.86 2.17 -17.48
N ILE A 474 8.88 2.49 -16.68
CA ILE A 474 8.89 3.64 -15.77
C ILE A 474 9.95 4.63 -16.27
N SER A 475 9.51 5.83 -16.64
CA SER A 475 10.34 6.93 -17.18
C SER A 475 10.85 7.86 -16.08
N HIS A 476 10.00 8.18 -15.11
CA HIS A 476 10.33 9.05 -13.98
C HIS A 476 9.72 8.55 -12.66
N VAL A 477 10.37 8.89 -11.55
CA VAL A 477 9.95 8.57 -10.17
C VAL A 477 10.15 9.79 -9.29
N ARG A 478 9.23 10.04 -8.35
CA ARG A 478 9.41 10.97 -7.22
C ARG A 478 8.85 10.34 -5.94
N ALA A 479 9.24 10.83 -4.77
CA ALA A 479 8.75 10.29 -3.51
C ALA A 479 8.76 11.31 -2.37
N ASP A 480 7.94 11.07 -1.35
CA ASP A 480 8.05 11.70 -0.03
C ASP A 480 8.40 10.60 0.97
N ALA A 481 9.58 10.65 1.60
CA ALA A 481 10.12 9.52 2.36
C ALA A 481 10.47 9.86 3.83
N ASP A 482 9.80 9.18 4.76
CA ASP A 482 10.11 9.21 6.19
C ASP A 482 11.17 8.15 6.53
N VAL A 483 12.27 8.58 7.15
CA VAL A 483 13.35 7.70 7.62
C VAL A 483 13.19 7.47 9.12
N PHE A 484 13.26 6.20 9.55
CA PHE A 484 13.14 5.77 10.94
C PHE A 484 14.35 4.96 11.40
N TYR A 485 14.72 5.10 12.66
CA TYR A 485 15.70 4.26 13.34
C TYR A 485 15.08 3.69 14.63
N LYS A 486 15.11 2.34 14.78
CA LYS A 486 14.48 1.63 15.91
C LYS A 486 13.01 2.02 16.18
N GLY A 487 12.25 2.34 15.12
CA GLY A 487 10.85 2.77 15.22
C GLY A 487 10.61 4.23 15.61
N LYS A 488 11.65 5.03 15.86
CA LYS A 488 11.55 6.50 15.99
C LYS A 488 11.85 7.18 14.65
N LYS A 489 11.12 8.26 14.33
CA LYS A 489 11.40 9.05 13.12
C LYS A 489 12.72 9.82 13.28
N LEU A 490 13.64 9.61 12.35
CA LEU A 490 14.93 10.27 12.27
C LEU A 490 14.83 11.59 11.51
N GLY A 491 14.15 11.56 10.35
CA GLY A 491 14.06 12.69 9.44
C GLY A 491 13.13 12.43 8.25
N GLU A 492 13.08 13.43 7.39
CA GLU A 492 12.31 13.50 6.15
C GLU A 492 13.30 13.64 5.00
N LEU A 493 13.31 12.70 4.05
CA LEU A 493 14.09 12.77 2.82
C LEU A 493 13.17 13.29 1.72
N ASP A 494 13.43 14.51 1.28
CA ASP A 494 12.64 15.18 0.25
C ASP A 494 13.09 14.74 -1.15
N LEU A 495 12.18 14.11 -1.90
CA LEU A 495 12.35 13.69 -3.29
C LEU A 495 11.15 14.13 -4.16
N HIS A 496 10.54 15.29 -3.86
CA HIS A 496 9.37 15.81 -4.59
C HIS A 496 9.59 16.07 -6.09
N GLN A 497 10.86 16.19 -6.51
CA GLN A 497 11.25 16.44 -7.89
C GLN A 497 11.34 15.14 -8.68
N TRP A 498 10.77 15.11 -9.88
CA TRP A 498 10.85 13.97 -10.80
C TRP A 498 12.30 13.63 -11.14
N GLN A 499 12.76 12.47 -10.67
CA GLN A 499 14.04 11.88 -11.02
C GLN A 499 13.86 10.98 -12.24
N GLN A 500 14.83 10.95 -13.15
CA GLN A 500 14.80 10.01 -14.27
C GLN A 500 14.97 8.57 -13.76
N ALA A 501 14.21 7.66 -14.36
CA ALA A 501 14.24 6.23 -14.08
C ALA A 501 14.40 5.42 -15.36
N ASN A 502 14.85 4.17 -15.21
CA ASN A 502 14.81 3.15 -16.24
C ASN A 502 14.26 1.88 -15.61
N SER A 503 13.41 1.14 -16.33
CA SER A 503 12.84 -0.11 -15.85
C SER A 503 13.07 -1.26 -16.82
N THR A 504 13.48 -2.42 -16.32
CA THR A 504 13.67 -3.65 -17.10
C THR A 504 12.80 -4.78 -16.56
N ARG A 505 11.95 -5.36 -17.42
CA ARG A 505 11.15 -6.54 -17.04
C ARG A 505 12.06 -7.77 -16.98
N LYS A 506 11.95 -8.54 -15.89
CA LYS A 506 12.61 -9.82 -15.69
C LYS A 506 11.55 -10.92 -15.69
N GLU A 507 11.78 -11.96 -16.49
CA GLU A 507 10.86 -13.10 -16.58
C GLU A 507 10.77 -13.87 -15.26
N SER A 508 9.63 -14.53 -15.04
CA SER A 508 9.31 -15.26 -13.82
C SER A 508 10.21 -16.48 -13.62
N SER A 509 10.60 -16.73 -12.37
CA SER A 509 11.11 -18.04 -11.98
C SER A 509 9.93 -19.01 -11.80
N LYS A 510 10.18 -20.33 -11.77
CA LYS A 510 9.11 -21.35 -11.65
C LYS A 510 8.24 -21.28 -10.39
N HIS A 511 8.57 -20.40 -9.44
CA HIS A 511 7.83 -20.22 -8.19
C HIS A 511 7.47 -18.77 -7.90
N ASP A 512 7.77 -17.83 -8.81
CA ASP A 512 7.71 -16.41 -8.49
C ASP A 512 7.34 -15.57 -9.72
N GLY A 513 6.35 -14.68 -9.55
CA GLY A 513 5.71 -13.92 -10.64
C GLY A 513 6.65 -12.96 -11.39
N PRO A 514 6.21 -12.41 -12.53
CA PRO A 514 7.02 -11.48 -13.32
C PRO A 514 7.44 -10.28 -12.47
N THR A 515 8.66 -9.78 -12.69
CA THR A 515 9.19 -8.63 -11.94
C THR A 515 9.67 -7.52 -12.86
N LEU A 516 9.70 -6.31 -12.32
CA LEU A 516 10.20 -5.10 -12.97
C LEU A 516 11.33 -4.55 -12.09
N ALA A 517 12.56 -4.60 -12.60
CA ALA A 517 13.70 -3.98 -11.93
C ALA A 517 13.77 -2.52 -12.34
N VAL A 518 13.63 -1.62 -11.38
CA VAL A 518 13.57 -0.17 -11.56
C VAL A 518 14.86 0.42 -11.01
N GLU A 519 15.56 1.20 -11.84
CA GLU A 519 16.76 1.92 -11.46
C GLU A 519 16.55 3.42 -11.65
N SER A 520 16.89 4.22 -10.65
CA SER A 520 16.79 5.69 -10.71
C SER A 520 17.95 6.31 -9.96
N LYS A 521 18.31 7.56 -10.31
CA LYS A 521 19.41 8.29 -9.67
C LYS A 521 18.82 9.42 -8.83
N ILE A 522 19.20 9.46 -7.56
CA ILE A 522 18.96 10.60 -6.66
C ILE A 522 20.21 11.49 -6.69
N GLU A 523 20.02 12.80 -6.85
CA GLU A 523 21.08 13.82 -6.77
C GLU A 523 20.75 14.87 -5.69
N ASP A 524 21.68 15.10 -4.76
CA ASP A 524 21.67 16.14 -3.72
C ASP A 524 20.36 16.26 -2.90
N ALA A 525 19.65 15.15 -2.69
CA ALA A 525 18.38 15.14 -1.93
C ALA A 525 18.60 15.48 -0.44
N PRO A 526 17.92 16.50 0.12
CA PRO A 526 18.14 16.91 1.50
C PRO A 526 17.43 15.99 2.50
N LEU A 527 18.20 15.48 3.47
CA LEU A 527 17.67 14.75 4.63
C LEU A 527 17.45 15.74 5.78
N LYS A 528 16.21 16.20 5.92
CA LYS A 528 15.76 17.09 6.99
C LYS A 528 15.64 16.30 8.30
N ILE A 529 16.53 16.57 9.25
CA ILE A 529 16.55 15.89 10.55
C ILE A 529 15.37 16.38 11.40
N THR A 530 14.53 15.45 11.88
CA THR A 530 13.37 15.76 12.74
C THR A 530 13.62 15.46 14.22
N ASP A 531 14.53 14.52 14.54
CA ASP A 531 14.91 14.17 15.90
C ASP A 531 16.45 14.11 16.02
N ASN A 532 17.01 15.09 16.73
CA ASN A 532 18.47 15.23 16.92
C ASN A 532 19.06 14.16 17.86
N ASP A 533 18.29 13.62 18.81
CA ASP A 533 18.78 12.56 19.69
C ASP A 533 18.80 11.21 18.94
N VAL A 534 17.79 10.94 18.11
CA VAL A 534 17.78 9.75 17.21
C VAL A 534 18.91 9.83 16.18
N PHE A 535 19.17 11.02 15.64
CA PHE A 535 20.32 11.24 14.77
C PHE A 535 21.66 11.04 15.50
N THR A 536 21.77 11.48 16.76
CA THR A 536 22.96 11.22 17.59
C THR A 536 23.15 9.72 17.85
N ASP A 537 22.10 8.99 18.18
CA ASP A 537 22.08 7.54 18.35
C ASP A 537 22.52 6.80 17.06
N VAL A 538 22.08 7.29 15.90
CA VAL A 538 22.49 6.78 14.56
C VAL A 538 23.98 6.98 14.33
N ILE A 539 24.49 8.20 14.51
CA ILE A 539 25.92 8.52 14.32
C ILE A 539 26.78 7.70 15.29
N GLN A 540 26.35 7.56 16.55
CA GLN A 540 27.02 6.71 17.54
C GLN A 540 27.05 5.23 17.10
N ALA A 541 25.95 4.71 16.54
CA ALA A 541 25.89 3.34 16.06
C ALA A 541 26.75 3.12 14.79
N LEU A 542 26.81 4.10 13.88
CA LEU A 542 27.67 4.04 12.69
C LEU A 542 29.15 4.12 13.04
N VAL A 543 29.56 4.97 13.99
CA VAL A 543 30.97 5.10 14.38
C VAL A 543 31.42 3.96 15.30
N PHE A 544 30.62 3.55 16.29
CA PHE A 544 31.06 2.63 17.36
C PHE A 544 30.33 1.28 17.43
N GLY A 545 29.23 1.10 16.70
CA GLY A 545 28.37 -0.09 16.82
C GLY A 545 28.96 -1.38 16.24
N GLY A 546 29.95 -1.28 15.33
CA GLY A 546 30.62 -2.44 14.70
C GLY A 546 29.71 -3.35 13.87
N LYS A 547 28.47 -2.93 13.60
CA LYS A 547 27.44 -3.62 12.82
C LYS A 547 26.69 -2.59 11.96
N SER A 548 26.09 -3.03 10.86
CA SER A 548 25.24 -2.15 10.04
C SER A 548 24.06 -1.59 10.83
N VAL A 549 23.76 -0.32 10.59
CA VAL A 549 22.57 0.37 11.08
C VAL A 549 21.45 0.14 10.07
N LEU A 550 20.41 -0.59 10.49
CA LEU A 550 19.19 -0.74 9.71
C LEU A 550 18.36 0.55 9.85
N MET A 551 18.19 1.25 8.72
CA MET A 551 17.27 2.36 8.57
C MET A 551 15.97 1.84 7.97
N HIS A 552 14.85 2.09 8.64
CA HIS A 552 13.53 1.71 8.14
C HIS A 552 12.93 2.89 7.40
N ILE A 553 12.60 2.74 6.12
CA ILE A 553 12.06 3.80 5.27
C ILE A 553 10.59 3.51 4.98
N LYS A 554 9.73 4.52 5.11
CA LYS A 554 8.35 4.52 4.62
C LYS A 554 8.19 5.68 3.64
N ALA A 555 7.64 5.45 2.46
CA ALA A 555 7.46 6.50 1.47
C ALA A 555 6.14 6.36 0.70
N ASP A 556 5.54 7.50 0.36
CA ASP A 556 4.58 7.59 -0.76
C ASP A 556 5.40 7.82 -2.03
N VAL A 557 5.26 6.93 -3.02
CA VAL A 557 5.98 7.03 -4.30
C VAL A 557 5.00 7.33 -5.42
N ASP A 558 5.31 8.32 -6.26
CA ASP A 558 4.64 8.56 -7.53
C ASP A 558 5.55 8.09 -8.67
N VAL A 559 4.98 7.40 -9.65
CA VAL A 559 5.70 6.89 -10.83
C VAL A 559 5.01 7.35 -12.12
N GLU A 560 5.81 7.71 -13.11
CA GLU A 560 5.33 7.93 -14.47
C GLU A 560 5.50 6.62 -15.27
N LEU A 561 4.39 6.09 -15.78
CA LEU A 561 4.34 4.83 -16.53
C LEU A 561 4.14 5.09 -18.02
N GLU A 562 5.00 4.50 -18.83
CA GLU A 562 4.80 4.37 -20.27
C GLU A 562 4.07 3.05 -20.56
N THR A 563 2.96 3.11 -21.32
CA THR A 563 2.17 1.92 -21.67
C THR A 563 1.68 1.97 -23.12
N ALA A 564 1.09 0.88 -23.60
CA ALA A 564 0.38 0.83 -24.88
C ALA A 564 -0.83 1.79 -24.98
N LEU A 565 -1.26 2.42 -23.88
CA LEU A 565 -2.33 3.42 -23.83
C LEU A 565 -1.83 4.87 -23.81
N GLY A 566 -0.50 5.07 -23.75
CA GLY A 566 0.15 6.36 -23.54
C GLY A 566 0.90 6.43 -22.21
N GLU A 567 1.38 7.64 -21.91
CA GLU A 567 1.97 8.04 -20.63
C GLU A 567 0.86 8.23 -19.57
N MET A 568 1.07 7.74 -18.35
CA MET A 568 0.17 7.97 -17.23
C MET A 568 0.92 7.97 -15.89
N VAL A 569 0.56 8.89 -15.00
CA VAL A 569 1.11 8.92 -13.63
C VAL A 569 0.28 8.01 -12.72
N VAL A 570 0.95 7.24 -11.87
CA VAL A 570 0.32 6.51 -10.76
C VAL A 570 0.88 7.06 -9.45
N ARG A 571 0.01 7.72 -8.68
CA ARG A 571 0.39 8.43 -7.45
C ARG A 571 0.17 7.60 -6.18
N LYS A 572 0.93 7.92 -5.13
CA LYS A 572 0.80 7.37 -3.77
C LYS A 572 0.81 5.83 -3.72
N ILE A 573 1.81 5.24 -4.37
CA ILE A 573 2.17 3.84 -4.18
C ILE A 573 2.90 3.72 -2.83
N PRO A 574 2.36 3.00 -1.84
CA PRO A 574 2.99 2.88 -0.54
C PRO A 574 4.23 1.96 -0.62
N ALA A 575 5.38 2.49 -0.23
CA ALA A 575 6.67 1.80 -0.17
C ALA A 575 7.17 1.70 1.27
N GLU A 576 7.65 0.51 1.66
CA GLU A 576 8.21 0.27 2.99
C GLU A 576 9.34 -0.76 2.93
N GLY A 577 10.48 -0.50 3.58
CA GLY A 577 11.63 -1.41 3.57
C GLY A 577 12.77 -1.00 4.51
N GLU A 578 13.75 -1.89 4.70
CA GLU A 578 14.92 -1.67 5.54
C GLU A 578 16.21 -1.54 4.71
N VAL A 579 16.98 -0.48 4.94
CA VAL A 579 18.25 -0.17 4.28
C VAL A 579 19.42 -0.33 5.27
N PRO A 580 20.35 -1.28 5.05
CA PRO A 580 21.49 -1.50 5.92
C PRO A 580 22.65 -0.52 5.60
N VAL A 581 22.78 0.55 6.38
CA VAL A 581 23.93 1.47 6.32
C VAL A 581 25.13 0.85 7.04
N LYS A 582 26.27 0.73 6.37
CA LYS A 582 27.48 0.10 6.95
C LYS A 582 28.20 1.02 7.95
N PRO A 583 28.79 0.48 9.03
CA PRO A 583 29.46 1.29 10.04
C PRO A 583 30.86 1.72 9.57
N ILE A 584 31.34 2.86 10.08
CA ILE A 584 32.65 3.44 9.76
C ILE A 584 33.79 2.61 10.40
N SER A 585 33.51 1.92 11.50
CA SER A 585 34.47 1.09 12.24
C SER A 585 34.55 -0.38 11.80
N SER A 586 33.82 -0.83 10.77
CA SER A 586 34.03 -2.17 10.23
C SER A 586 35.37 -2.24 9.47
N SER A 587 36.39 -2.74 10.14
CA SER A 587 37.62 -3.22 9.50
C SER A 587 37.28 -4.15 8.33
N PRO A 588 37.94 -4.04 7.16
CA PRO A 588 37.62 -4.87 6.00
C PRO A 588 37.75 -6.35 6.37
N SER A 589 36.68 -7.10 6.16
CA SER A 589 36.56 -8.49 6.58
C SER A 589 37.43 -9.42 5.74
N THR A 590 38.72 -9.47 6.05
CA THR A 590 39.54 -10.65 5.75
C THR A 590 38.84 -11.86 6.38
N GLY A 591 38.56 -12.89 5.58
CA GLY A 591 37.58 -13.95 5.90
C GLY A 591 38.00 -14.95 6.97
N LYS A 592 38.51 -14.48 8.12
CA LYS A 592 38.90 -15.30 9.27
C LYS A 592 37.80 -15.27 10.35
N PRO A 593 37.40 -16.43 10.91
CA PRO A 593 36.53 -16.46 12.09
C PRO A 593 37.15 -15.73 13.28
N PRO A 594 36.34 -15.17 14.21
CA PRO A 594 36.85 -14.57 15.43
C PRO A 594 37.50 -15.64 16.32
N GLY A 595 38.82 -15.68 16.36
CA GLY A 595 39.57 -16.57 17.24
C GLY A 595 39.46 -16.14 18.70
N HIS A 596 39.39 -17.11 19.62
CA HIS A 596 39.43 -16.85 21.06
C HIS A 596 40.85 -16.47 21.51
N GLY A 597 41.24 -15.21 21.29
CA GLY A 597 42.44 -14.57 21.84
C GLY A 597 42.08 -13.64 23.01
N ASN A 598 42.90 -13.63 24.07
CA ASN A 598 42.69 -12.81 25.26
C ASN A 598 43.36 -11.42 25.14
N ASP A 599 43.11 -10.72 24.03
CA ASP A 599 43.78 -9.45 23.70
C ASP A 599 43.20 -8.29 24.52
N LYS A 600 43.63 -8.20 25.78
CA LYS A 600 43.36 -7.07 26.68
C LYS A 600 44.27 -5.87 26.39
N GLN A 601 44.34 -5.46 25.14
CA GLN A 601 44.89 -4.17 24.72
C GLN A 601 43.78 -3.37 24.02
N GLY A 602 43.94 -2.05 23.96
CA GLY A 602 42.86 -1.14 23.59
C GLY A 602 42.26 -1.45 22.23
N LYS A 603 40.92 -1.46 22.12
CA LYS A 603 40.22 -1.58 20.83
C LYS A 603 40.69 -0.45 19.92
N ASP A 604 41.35 -0.78 18.82
CA ASP A 604 41.66 0.18 17.76
C ASP A 604 40.38 0.47 16.95
N LEU A 605 39.44 1.20 17.58
CA LEU A 605 38.06 1.41 17.13
C LEU A 605 37.94 2.07 15.75
N LEU A 606 39.01 2.75 15.31
CA LEU A 606 39.14 3.36 14.01
C LEU A 606 40.33 2.74 13.26
N GLY A 607 40.37 1.40 13.14
CA GLY A 607 41.51 0.60 12.65
C GLY A 607 42.05 0.86 11.23
N GLY A 608 41.70 1.98 10.59
CA GLY A 608 42.36 2.55 9.42
C GLY A 608 42.61 4.08 9.49
N PHE A 609 42.08 4.77 10.50
CA PHE A 609 42.22 6.22 10.70
C PHE A 609 43.54 6.56 11.40
N ARG A 610 44.64 6.49 10.64
CA ARG A 610 45.97 6.92 11.11
C ARG A 610 46.50 8.01 10.16
N PRO A 611 45.99 9.27 10.28
CA PRO A 611 46.33 10.33 9.35
C PRO A 611 47.84 10.62 9.37
N LYS A 612 48.52 10.39 8.26
CA LYS A 612 49.96 10.67 8.11
C LYS A 612 50.15 12.11 7.65
N VAL A 613 50.71 12.96 8.51
CA VAL A 613 51.13 14.33 8.13
C VAL A 613 52.39 14.24 7.26
N PHE A 614 52.30 14.70 6.02
CA PHE A 614 53.38 14.60 5.03
C PHE A 614 54.24 15.88 4.97
N ASP A 615 53.59 17.04 5.02
CA ASP A 615 54.24 18.36 5.05
C ASP A 615 53.55 19.25 6.08
N LEU A 616 54.33 20.07 6.79
CA LEU A 616 53.88 20.94 7.87
C LEU A 616 54.57 22.29 7.77
N ASN A 617 53.77 23.36 7.68
CA ASN A 617 54.22 24.71 7.36
C ASN A 617 53.64 25.70 8.37
N ILE A 618 54.46 26.64 8.87
CA ILE A 618 53.97 27.77 9.66
C ILE A 618 53.65 28.92 8.69
N LEU A 619 52.41 29.41 8.72
CA LEU A 619 51.91 30.48 7.86
C LEU A 619 52.04 31.87 8.50
N ASP A 620 51.68 32.00 9.78
CA ASP A 620 51.83 33.21 10.59
C ASP A 620 52.10 32.81 12.06
N THR A 621 52.60 33.76 12.84
CA THR A 621 52.94 33.64 14.27
C THR A 621 52.42 34.86 15.01
N THR A 622 51.74 34.70 16.13
CA THR A 622 51.36 35.80 17.05
C THR A 622 52.35 35.83 18.23
N SER A 623 52.13 36.67 19.24
CA SER A 623 52.92 36.64 20.48
C SER A 623 52.65 35.43 21.39
N SER A 624 51.60 34.65 21.11
CA SER A 624 51.13 33.55 21.97
C SER A 624 50.83 32.25 21.23
N GLY A 625 50.80 32.28 19.90
CA GLY A 625 50.43 31.16 19.05
C GLY A 625 50.96 31.25 17.63
N PHE A 626 50.56 30.30 16.79
CA PHE A 626 50.95 30.22 15.39
C PHE A 626 49.93 29.44 14.54
N THR A 627 49.87 29.79 13.26
CA THR A 627 48.99 29.17 12.26
C THR A 627 49.78 28.16 11.45
N LEU A 628 49.33 26.91 11.45
CA LEU A 628 49.87 25.79 10.69
C LEU A 628 49.04 25.52 9.43
N SER A 629 49.71 25.10 8.36
CA SER A 629 49.11 24.35 7.26
C SER A 629 49.77 22.98 7.18
N ALA A 630 48.95 21.93 7.09
CA ALA A 630 49.37 20.54 7.00
C ALA A 630 48.78 19.89 5.74
N LEU A 631 49.54 19.00 5.12
CA LEU A 631 49.03 18.04 4.14
C LEU A 631 48.95 16.66 4.78
N ILE A 632 47.77 16.03 4.82
CA ILE A 632 47.59 14.68 5.38
C ILE A 632 47.24 13.64 4.32
N ASN A 633 47.65 12.40 4.55
CA ASN A 633 47.15 11.21 3.85
C ASN A 633 46.26 10.40 4.81
N MET A 634 45.09 9.96 4.34
CA MET A 634 44.04 9.38 5.16
C MET A 634 43.20 8.35 4.37
N THR A 635 43.00 7.16 4.93
CA THR A 635 42.12 6.14 4.34
C THR A 635 40.69 6.30 4.85
N ASN A 636 39.75 6.48 3.95
CA ASN A 636 38.32 6.31 4.19
C ASN A 636 38.00 4.79 4.14
N PRO A 637 37.60 4.16 5.26
CA PRO A 637 37.32 2.71 5.28
C PRO A 637 35.96 2.33 4.67
N THR A 638 35.10 3.32 4.39
CA THR A 638 33.74 3.06 3.88
C THR A 638 33.70 2.95 2.36
N ASN A 639 32.64 2.34 1.83
CA ASN A 639 32.31 2.38 0.41
C ASN A 639 31.52 3.65 0.01
N TYR A 640 31.44 4.65 0.90
CA TYR A 640 30.71 5.88 0.68
C TYR A 640 31.69 7.02 0.38
N SER A 641 31.26 7.97 -0.46
CA SER A 641 32.00 9.22 -0.65
C SER A 641 31.33 10.35 0.14
N ALA A 642 32.09 11.39 0.50
CA ALA A 642 31.56 12.53 1.23
C ALA A 642 32.16 13.86 0.76
N THR A 643 31.36 14.92 0.78
CA THR A 643 31.82 16.30 0.56
C THR A 643 31.68 17.08 1.86
N ILE A 644 32.77 17.71 2.30
CA ILE A 644 32.87 18.48 3.54
C ILE A 644 33.24 19.93 3.17
N PRO A 645 32.27 20.84 3.00
CA PRO A 645 32.55 22.23 2.62
C PRO A 645 33.33 22.98 3.71
N TYR A 646 32.98 22.73 4.98
CA TYR A 646 33.68 23.27 6.15
C TYR A 646 33.52 22.34 7.35
N VAL A 647 34.58 22.17 8.15
CA VAL A 647 34.46 21.75 9.54
C VAL A 647 35.57 22.37 10.40
N ASP A 648 35.21 22.84 11.60
CA ASP A 648 36.16 23.23 12.66
C ASP A 648 36.25 22.18 13.76
N ILE A 649 37.44 21.94 14.31
CA ILE A 649 37.72 20.85 15.26
C ILE A 649 38.66 21.36 16.35
N HIS A 650 38.22 21.36 17.61
CA HIS A 650 39.07 21.71 18.74
C HIS A 650 40.24 20.73 18.92
N ILE A 651 41.43 21.26 19.19
CA ILE A 651 42.64 20.53 19.55
C ILE A 651 42.90 20.75 21.04
N SER A 652 42.91 19.68 21.83
CA SER A 652 43.09 19.76 23.28
C SER A 652 44.06 18.71 23.82
N ASN A 653 44.53 18.91 25.05
CA ASN A 653 45.24 17.90 25.85
C ASN A 653 44.84 18.08 27.32
N ASN A 654 44.66 16.98 28.06
CA ASN A 654 44.25 16.99 29.47
C ASN A 654 43.05 17.92 29.75
N GLY A 655 42.03 17.85 28.87
CA GLY A 655 40.79 18.64 28.95
C GLY A 655 40.98 20.15 28.84
N SER A 656 42.10 20.63 28.27
CA SER A 656 42.38 22.06 28.08
C SER A 656 42.59 22.36 26.60
N LEU A 657 41.88 23.37 26.08
CA LEU A 657 41.90 23.78 24.67
C LEU A 657 43.24 24.46 24.33
N LEU A 658 43.94 23.95 23.32
CA LEU A 658 45.27 24.44 22.89
C LEU A 658 45.24 25.08 21.50
N GLY A 659 44.26 24.70 20.69
CA GLY A 659 44.13 25.14 19.30
C GLY A 659 42.84 24.65 18.67
N HIS A 660 42.68 24.90 17.38
CA HIS A 660 41.61 24.32 16.56
C HIS A 660 42.08 24.09 15.11
N ALA A 661 41.43 23.18 14.40
CA ALA A 661 41.76 22.76 13.04
C ALA A 661 40.55 22.90 12.13
N THR A 662 40.69 23.78 11.14
CA THR A 662 39.71 23.99 10.07
C THR A 662 40.05 23.17 8.83
N ILE A 663 39.04 22.51 8.28
CA ILE A 663 39.05 21.84 6.98
C ILE A 663 38.07 22.60 6.08
N LYS A 664 38.41 22.73 4.80
CA LYS A 664 37.59 23.40 3.77
C LYS A 664 37.58 22.59 2.48
N ASP A 665 36.44 22.60 1.80
CA ASP A 665 36.27 22.09 0.43
C ASP A 665 36.86 20.68 0.19
N LEU A 666 36.64 19.79 1.17
CA LEU A 666 37.24 18.46 1.20
C LEU A 666 36.30 17.40 0.60
N GLU A 667 36.69 16.84 -0.54
CA GLU A 667 36.16 15.57 -1.04
C GLU A 667 36.87 14.37 -0.38
N LEU A 668 36.10 13.44 0.18
CA LEU A 668 36.56 12.12 0.62
C LEU A 668 35.99 11.04 -0.29
N LYS A 669 36.87 10.32 -0.97
CA LYS A 669 36.55 9.16 -1.81
C LYS A 669 36.80 7.85 -1.04
N PRO A 670 36.14 6.73 -1.37
CA PRO A 670 36.44 5.42 -0.77
C PRO A 670 37.92 5.06 -0.89
N GLY A 671 38.50 4.45 0.15
CA GLY A 671 39.91 4.07 0.15
C GLY A 671 40.88 5.22 0.45
N ASN A 672 42.06 5.21 -0.17
CA ASN A 672 43.17 6.11 0.20
C ASN A 672 43.04 7.51 -0.42
N ASN A 673 42.93 8.53 0.42
CA ASN A 673 42.93 9.94 0.03
C ASN A 673 44.27 10.57 0.43
N THR A 674 44.90 11.33 -0.48
CA THR A 674 46.25 11.87 -0.25
C THR A 674 46.31 13.38 -0.43
N ARG A 675 47.28 14.00 0.26
CA ARG A 675 47.58 15.45 0.21
C ARG A 675 46.38 16.34 0.58
N LEU A 676 45.53 15.88 1.50
CA LEU A 676 44.37 16.64 1.97
C LEU A 676 44.84 17.89 2.75
N PRO A 677 44.40 19.10 2.37
CA PRO A 677 44.81 20.33 3.04
C PRO A 677 44.04 20.54 4.35
N ILE A 678 44.78 20.81 5.42
CA ILE A 678 44.23 21.21 6.72
C ILE A 678 44.95 22.47 7.20
N GLN A 679 44.21 23.41 7.78
CA GLN A 679 44.77 24.58 8.46
C GLN A 679 44.44 24.50 9.95
N ALA A 680 45.43 24.65 10.81
CA ALA A 680 45.24 24.63 12.26
C ALA A 680 45.83 25.89 12.91
N ILE A 681 45.22 26.37 13.98
CA ILE A 681 45.70 27.49 14.78
C ILE A 681 45.99 26.95 16.18
N TRP A 682 47.22 27.14 16.65
CA TRP A 682 47.67 26.83 17.99
C TRP A 682 47.86 28.14 18.75
N ASP A 683 47.00 28.44 19.72
CA ASP A 683 47.13 29.63 20.58
C ASP A 683 46.53 29.33 21.96
N PRO A 684 47.23 28.53 22.79
CA PRO A 684 46.69 28.03 24.04
C PRO A 684 46.41 29.15 25.06
N LEU A 685 47.09 30.30 24.95
CA LEU A 685 46.88 31.42 25.88
C LEU A 685 45.56 32.15 25.60
N THR A 686 45.24 32.45 24.34
CA THR A 686 43.98 33.16 24.01
C THR A 686 42.77 32.23 24.09
N LEU A 687 42.93 30.95 23.76
CA LEU A 687 41.85 29.96 23.73
C LEU A 687 41.53 29.33 25.10
N GLY A 688 42.54 29.15 25.97
CA GLY A 688 42.40 28.44 27.25
C GLY A 688 43.10 29.07 28.46
N GLY A 689 43.67 30.27 28.30
CA GLY A 689 44.34 31.02 29.37
C GLY A 689 45.66 30.40 29.83
N GLU A 690 46.23 30.94 30.91
CA GLU A 690 47.55 30.52 31.43
C GLU A 690 47.63 29.03 31.80
N LYS A 691 46.51 28.40 32.19
CA LYS A 691 46.48 26.93 32.43
C LYS A 691 46.75 26.17 31.14
N ALA A 692 46.06 26.52 30.05
CA ALA A 692 46.26 25.89 28.75
C ALA A 692 47.64 26.24 28.18
N ARG A 693 48.12 27.48 28.34
CA ARG A 693 49.51 27.86 27.99
C ARG A 693 50.52 26.95 28.68
N GLY A 694 50.38 26.73 29.99
CA GLY A 694 51.23 25.81 30.75
C GLY A 694 51.22 24.38 30.22
N ILE A 695 50.04 23.85 29.86
CA ILE A 695 49.87 22.50 29.29
C ILE A 695 50.43 22.42 27.86
N GLY A 696 50.21 23.43 27.01
CA GLY A 696 50.77 23.49 25.66
C GLY A 696 52.29 23.56 25.67
N ARG A 697 52.86 24.35 26.59
CA ARG A 697 54.31 24.45 26.81
C ARG A 697 54.92 23.13 27.31
N GLU A 698 54.24 22.43 28.21
CA GLU A 698 54.63 21.09 28.67
C GLU A 698 54.57 20.07 27.51
N LEU A 699 53.50 20.09 26.70
CA LEU A 699 53.38 19.22 25.53
C LEU A 699 54.49 19.48 24.50
N LEU A 700 54.81 20.75 24.21
CA LEU A 700 55.94 21.12 23.35
C LEU A 700 57.28 20.62 23.91
N SER A 701 57.50 20.77 25.23
CA SER A 701 58.72 20.32 25.92
C SER A 701 58.91 18.80 25.86
N GLN A 702 57.83 18.05 26.10
CA GLN A 702 57.79 16.59 25.97
C GLN A 702 58.02 16.15 24.51
N TYR A 703 57.38 16.83 23.55
CA TYR A 703 57.46 16.56 22.12
C TYR A 703 58.88 16.75 21.56
N VAL A 704 59.54 17.88 21.83
CA VAL A 704 60.96 18.09 21.40
C VAL A 704 61.94 17.15 22.11
N SER A 705 61.57 16.67 23.30
CA SER A 705 62.36 15.69 24.07
C SER A 705 62.09 14.23 23.65
N GLY A 706 61.29 13.99 22.61
CA GLY A 706 61.03 12.65 22.07
C GLY A 706 60.12 11.76 22.92
N TYR A 707 59.31 12.33 23.82
CA TYR A 707 58.27 11.60 24.54
C TYR A 707 57.07 11.33 23.62
N ASN A 708 56.36 10.23 23.86
CA ASN A 708 55.08 9.96 23.17
C ASN A 708 53.99 10.88 23.75
N THR A 709 53.66 11.97 23.06
CA THR A 709 52.52 12.83 23.40
C THR A 709 51.29 12.50 22.55
N THR A 710 50.11 12.85 23.06
CA THR A 710 48.81 12.69 22.40
C THR A 710 48.06 14.01 22.34
N LEU A 711 47.21 14.16 21.33
CA LEU A 711 46.27 15.26 21.19
C LEU A 711 44.86 14.70 21.05
N THR A 712 43.91 15.32 21.73
CA THR A 712 42.50 14.99 21.68
C THR A 712 41.80 15.96 20.72
N LEU A 713 41.39 15.45 19.56
CA LEU A 713 40.54 16.15 18.60
C LEU A 713 39.07 16.00 19.00
N GLN A 714 38.31 17.09 19.02
CA GLN A 714 36.90 17.07 19.40
C GLN A 714 36.11 18.12 18.60
N THR A 715 34.95 17.76 18.07
CA THR A 715 34.02 18.75 17.52
C THR A 715 33.30 19.50 18.64
N HIS A 716 32.57 20.54 18.27
CA HIS A 716 31.82 21.43 19.14
C HIS A 716 30.57 21.90 18.40
N LYS A 717 29.64 22.57 19.09
CA LYS A 717 28.42 23.13 18.50
C LYS A 717 28.68 24.04 17.26
N GLY A 718 29.86 24.66 17.18
CA GLY A 718 30.28 25.49 16.06
C GLY A 718 30.99 24.76 14.91
N SER A 719 31.27 23.45 15.04
CA SER A 719 32.07 22.70 14.06
C SER A 719 31.48 22.71 12.66
N ILE A 720 30.15 22.60 12.55
CA ILE A 720 29.43 22.59 11.27
C ILE A 720 28.36 23.69 11.39
N PRO A 721 28.64 24.93 10.95
CA PRO A 721 27.77 26.09 11.24
C PRO A 721 26.32 25.92 10.76
N GLY A 722 26.11 25.35 9.58
CA GLY A 722 24.78 25.08 9.02
C GLY A 722 24.02 23.92 9.68
N GLN A 723 24.63 23.16 10.60
CA GLN A 723 23.92 22.17 11.44
C GLN A 723 24.58 22.02 12.82
N PRO A 724 24.34 22.96 13.76
CA PRO A 724 24.99 22.97 15.07
C PRO A 724 24.73 21.73 15.92
N SER A 725 23.58 21.05 15.73
CA SER A 725 23.25 19.82 16.45
C SER A 725 24.15 18.65 16.05
N LEU A 726 24.57 18.56 14.78
CA LEU A 726 25.54 17.56 14.31
C LEU A 726 26.92 17.80 14.93
N GLY A 727 27.36 19.06 15.02
CA GLY A 727 28.60 19.41 15.70
C GLY A 727 28.60 19.04 17.19
N GLU A 728 27.48 19.27 17.87
CA GLU A 728 27.26 18.92 19.28
C GLU A 728 27.06 17.40 19.52
N ALA A 729 26.43 16.69 18.58
CA ALA A 729 26.32 15.22 18.59
C ALA A 729 27.70 14.55 18.45
N LEU A 730 28.49 15.00 17.47
CA LEU A 730 29.87 14.53 17.26
C LEU A 730 30.79 14.89 18.44
N ALA A 731 30.51 15.96 19.19
CA ALA A 731 31.33 16.41 20.31
C ALA A 731 31.38 15.37 21.45
N ARG A 732 30.43 14.44 21.49
CA ARG A 732 30.39 13.30 22.43
C ARG A 732 31.49 12.26 22.14
N PHE A 733 32.22 12.38 21.02
CA PHE A 733 33.15 11.39 20.49
C PHE A 733 34.56 11.96 20.24
N PRO A 734 35.31 12.34 21.30
CA PRO A 734 36.69 12.79 21.15
C PRO A 734 37.59 11.69 20.57
N ILE A 735 38.47 12.06 19.64
CA ILE A 735 39.45 11.18 19.00
C ILE A 735 40.84 11.52 19.54
N GLU A 736 41.48 10.58 20.24
CA GLU A 736 42.88 10.73 20.66
C GLU A 736 43.82 10.26 19.55
N LEU A 737 44.72 11.14 19.12
CA LEU A 737 45.76 10.85 18.13
C LEU A 737 47.15 10.99 18.78
N PRO A 738 48.09 10.07 18.53
CA PRO A 738 49.50 10.28 18.87
C PRO A 738 50.07 11.39 17.99
N THR A 739 50.90 12.27 18.55
CA THR A 739 51.57 13.30 17.76
C THR A 739 52.60 12.68 16.79
N PRO A 740 52.72 13.16 15.54
CA PRO A 740 53.80 12.73 14.64
C PRO A 740 55.17 12.97 15.27
N ARG A 741 56.12 12.03 15.16
CA ARG A 741 57.46 12.22 15.72
C ARG A 741 58.27 13.21 14.87
N LEU A 742 59.08 14.04 15.54
CA LEU A 742 60.15 14.79 14.89
C LEU A 742 61.21 13.83 14.37
N GLY A 743 61.57 13.98 13.09
CA GLY A 743 62.64 13.22 12.46
C GLY A 743 63.00 13.77 11.08
N SER A 744 64.30 13.86 10.80
CA SER A 744 64.83 14.07 9.45
C SER A 744 64.66 12.81 8.59
N PRO A 745 64.65 12.89 7.25
CA PRO A 745 64.30 11.76 6.39
C PRO A 745 65.26 10.58 6.48
N ARG A 746 64.68 9.37 6.39
CA ARG A 746 65.25 8.30 5.56
C ARG A 746 64.34 8.12 4.35
N ASP A 747 64.91 7.62 3.25
CA ASP A 747 64.17 7.32 2.03
C ASP A 747 63.33 6.05 2.20
N ASP A 748 62.15 6.22 2.80
CA ASP A 748 61.08 5.22 2.86
C ASP A 748 60.17 5.26 1.60
N ASP A 749 60.65 5.88 0.51
CA ASP A 749 60.06 5.85 -0.85
C ASP A 749 60.37 4.53 -1.60
N ASP A 750 60.93 3.53 -0.91
CA ASP A 750 61.23 2.19 -1.41
C ASP A 750 60.20 1.16 -0.88
N PRO A 751 59.16 0.82 -1.67
CA PRO A 751 58.02 0.02 -1.21
C PRO A 751 58.35 -1.46 -0.95
N ASP A 752 59.54 -1.94 -1.34
CA ASP A 752 59.95 -3.34 -1.17
C ASP A 752 60.62 -3.62 0.20
N LYS A 753 60.77 -2.62 1.07
CA LYS A 753 61.29 -2.83 2.44
C LYS A 753 60.19 -3.27 3.42
N PRO A 754 60.33 -4.42 4.11
CA PRO A 754 59.40 -4.82 5.16
C PRO A 754 59.54 -3.90 6.41
N PRO A 755 58.48 -3.74 7.22
CA PRO A 755 58.55 -2.99 8.46
C PRO A 755 59.52 -3.66 9.46
N PRO A 756 60.16 -2.90 10.36
CA PRO A 756 61.10 -3.45 11.33
C PRO A 756 60.38 -4.29 12.39
N ASP A 757 60.83 -5.53 12.56
CA ASP A 757 60.39 -6.46 13.61
C ASP A 757 60.88 -6.04 15.01
N GLU A 758 60.40 -6.77 16.03
CA GLU A 758 60.59 -6.49 17.47
C GLU A 758 62.05 -6.34 17.96
N PRO A 759 62.29 -5.62 19.07
CA PRO A 759 63.61 -5.11 19.45
C PRO A 759 64.62 -6.21 19.83
N GLY A 760 65.43 -6.65 18.86
CA GLY A 760 66.40 -7.73 19.02
C GLY A 760 67.75 -7.50 18.33
N LYS A 761 68.74 -7.03 19.11
CA LYS A 761 70.21 -7.04 18.83
C LYS A 761 70.74 -6.13 17.72
N GLY A 762 71.53 -5.12 18.13
CA GLY A 762 72.81 -4.82 17.49
C GLY A 762 72.84 -3.84 16.30
N GLY A 763 71.69 -3.32 15.87
CA GLY A 763 71.62 -2.20 14.92
C GLY A 763 71.95 -0.84 15.57
N LYS A 764 72.35 0.13 14.76
CA LYS A 764 72.40 1.55 15.15
C LYS A 764 70.98 2.13 15.13
N ASP A 765 70.36 2.30 16.30
CA ASP A 765 69.15 3.11 16.50
C ASP A 765 69.46 4.62 16.38
N GLU A 766 70.02 5.02 15.23
CA GLU A 766 70.27 6.41 14.88
C GLU A 766 69.00 7.03 14.30
N SER A 767 68.00 7.19 15.19
CA SER A 767 66.93 8.16 15.00
C SER A 767 67.53 9.56 15.16
N PRO A 768 67.41 10.49 14.19
CA PRO A 768 68.01 11.81 14.29
C PRO A 768 67.38 12.59 15.45
N HIS A 769 68.19 12.88 16.47
CA HIS A 769 67.81 13.74 17.59
C HIS A 769 68.02 15.22 17.22
N PHE A 770 67.37 16.14 17.94
CA PHE A 770 67.55 17.59 17.77
C PHE A 770 69.03 18.02 17.91
N ILE A 771 69.79 17.31 18.72
CA ILE A 771 71.25 17.39 18.81
C ILE A 771 71.84 16.19 18.08
N GLU A 772 72.55 16.43 16.98
CA GLU A 772 73.19 15.42 16.13
C GLU A 772 74.58 15.01 16.68
N ASP A 773 75.40 16.00 17.04
CA ASP A 773 76.73 15.85 17.67
C ASP A 773 76.91 16.94 18.74
N ALA A 774 77.82 16.71 19.68
CA ALA A 774 78.26 17.70 20.64
C ALA A 774 79.79 17.63 20.78
N THR A 775 80.50 18.76 20.65
CA THR A 775 81.94 18.82 20.94
C THR A 775 82.19 19.68 22.17
N MET A 776 82.87 19.12 23.16
CA MET A 776 83.33 19.82 24.36
C MET A 776 84.83 20.13 24.25
N HIS A 777 85.21 21.39 24.49
CA HIS A 777 86.59 21.88 24.45
C HIS A 777 87.03 22.26 25.86
N LEU A 778 87.93 21.49 26.46
CA LEU A 778 88.31 21.65 27.88
C LEU A 778 89.14 22.92 28.12
N PHE A 779 90.12 23.21 27.25
CA PHE A 779 91.05 24.31 27.48
C PHE A 779 90.38 25.68 27.33
N THR A 780 89.43 25.81 26.41
CA THR A 780 88.62 27.04 26.27
C THR A 780 87.38 27.05 27.17
N SER A 781 87.06 25.93 27.84
CA SER A 781 85.82 25.75 28.62
C SER A 781 84.57 26.18 27.86
N THR A 782 84.39 25.58 26.68
CA THR A 782 83.24 25.82 25.80
C THR A 782 82.73 24.52 25.20
N ALA A 783 81.42 24.45 24.93
CA ALA A 783 80.81 23.42 24.12
C ALA A 783 80.26 24.02 22.81
N ASP A 784 80.23 23.22 21.76
CA ASP A 784 79.43 23.49 20.58
C ASP A 784 78.61 22.26 20.20
N PHE A 785 77.46 22.48 19.58
CA PHE A 785 76.50 21.43 19.24
C PHE A 785 76.17 21.49 17.76
N MET A 786 75.91 20.35 17.13
CA MET A 786 75.29 20.27 15.81
C MET A 786 73.79 20.11 16.01
N LEU A 787 72.99 21.09 15.58
CA LEU A 787 71.54 21.11 15.76
C LEU A 787 70.82 20.88 14.43
N LEU A 788 69.85 19.97 14.43
CA LEU A 788 68.96 19.72 13.30
C LEU A 788 67.64 20.45 13.55
N SER A 789 67.27 21.40 12.67
CA SER A 789 66.01 22.12 12.81
C SER A 789 64.81 21.20 12.64
N PRO A 790 63.83 21.21 13.57
CA PRO A 790 62.58 20.46 13.42
C PRO A 790 61.62 21.09 12.39
N LEU A 791 61.95 22.26 11.82
CA LEU A 791 61.11 23.01 10.89
C LEU A 791 61.70 23.01 9.49
N ARG A 792 60.94 22.56 8.49
CA ARG A 792 61.42 22.39 7.10
C ARG A 792 61.56 23.69 6.29
N LYS A 793 60.87 24.77 6.68
CA LYS A 793 60.78 26.02 5.88
C LYS A 793 60.85 27.31 6.70
N THR A 794 61.01 27.21 8.01
CA THR A 794 60.97 28.36 8.93
C THR A 794 62.17 28.30 9.86
N THR A 795 62.93 29.39 9.96
CA THR A 795 64.06 29.49 10.90
C THR A 795 63.55 29.52 12.34
N LEU A 796 64.04 28.58 13.14
CA LEU A 796 63.88 28.55 14.58
C LEU A 796 64.96 29.46 15.19
N PHE A 797 64.64 30.21 16.26
CA PHE A 797 65.64 30.91 17.05
C PHE A 797 65.67 30.35 18.46
N VAL A 798 66.87 30.11 18.97
CA VAL A 798 67.11 29.89 20.40
C VAL A 798 67.47 31.26 20.98
N THR A 799 66.74 31.70 22.01
CA THR A 799 66.91 33.03 22.63
C THR A 799 67.65 32.97 23.97
N ASP A 800 67.45 31.91 24.75
CA ASP A 800 68.27 31.59 25.92
C ASP A 800 68.50 30.07 26.05
N VAL A 801 69.59 29.68 26.71
CA VAL A 801 69.92 28.30 27.10
C VAL A 801 70.43 28.29 28.53
N ASP A 802 69.82 27.46 29.36
CA ASP A 802 70.18 27.22 30.76
C ASP A 802 70.15 25.70 30.99
N ALA A 803 71.33 25.07 30.89
CA ALA A 803 71.45 23.62 30.70
C ALA A 803 72.47 22.96 31.64
N THR A 804 72.16 21.75 32.09
CA THR A 804 73.00 20.91 32.94
C THR A 804 73.27 19.57 32.25
N ALA A 805 74.54 19.17 32.20
CA ALA A 805 74.98 17.90 31.64
C ALA A 805 75.38 16.90 32.72
N TYR A 806 74.95 15.65 32.56
CA TYR A 806 75.10 14.57 33.53
C TYR A 806 75.76 13.33 32.91
N TYR A 807 76.62 12.66 33.68
CA TYR A 807 77.21 11.37 33.34
C TYR A 807 76.85 10.35 34.43
N LYS A 808 76.14 9.27 34.05
CA LYS A 808 75.61 8.22 34.95
C LYS A 808 74.69 8.69 36.11
N GLY A 809 74.43 9.98 36.22
CA GLY A 809 73.64 10.61 37.29
C GLY A 809 74.39 11.76 37.98
N ASP A 810 75.72 11.74 37.92
CA ASP A 810 76.58 12.81 38.45
C ASP A 810 76.61 14.02 37.52
N GLU A 811 76.63 15.22 38.11
CA GLU A 811 76.76 16.48 37.37
C GLU A 811 78.18 16.67 36.83
N VAL A 812 78.28 17.17 35.59
CA VAL A 812 79.54 17.35 34.87
C VAL A 812 79.83 18.81 34.54
N ALA A 813 78.80 19.51 34.09
CA ALA A 813 78.92 20.82 33.47
C ALA A 813 77.57 21.56 33.46
N GLN A 814 77.64 22.90 33.54
CA GLN A 814 76.53 23.81 33.30
C GLN A 814 76.83 24.73 32.11
N ILE A 815 75.79 25.13 31.39
CA ILE A 815 75.86 26.08 30.28
C ILE A 815 74.77 27.13 30.51
N GLN A 816 75.17 28.40 30.61
CA GLN A 816 74.26 29.54 30.68
C GLN A 816 74.60 30.51 29.54
N TYR A 817 73.64 30.74 28.65
CA TYR A 817 73.83 31.55 27.44
C TYR A 817 72.56 32.32 27.09
N SER A 818 72.62 33.64 27.08
CA SER A 818 71.48 34.56 26.93
C SER A 818 71.53 35.40 25.65
N LEU A 819 72.31 34.97 24.65
CA LEU A 819 72.40 35.61 23.34
C LEU A 819 71.67 34.77 22.30
N PRO A 820 70.79 35.37 21.48
CA PRO A 820 70.00 34.62 20.51
C PRO A 820 70.86 34.14 19.33
N PHE A 821 70.59 32.91 18.87
CA PHE A 821 71.17 32.37 17.65
C PHE A 821 70.11 31.65 16.80
N GLU A 822 70.37 31.55 15.50
CA GLU A 822 69.46 30.94 14.53
C GLU A 822 69.72 29.45 14.34
N VAL A 823 68.64 28.72 14.08
CA VAL A 823 68.60 27.29 13.73
C VAL A 823 67.74 27.17 12.46
N PRO A 824 68.35 27.44 11.27
CA PRO A 824 67.63 27.42 10.00
C PRO A 824 67.24 26.00 9.59
N PRO A 825 66.27 25.84 8.67
CA PRO A 825 65.92 24.54 8.10
C PRO A 825 67.12 23.80 7.51
N VAL A 826 67.13 22.47 7.64
CA VAL A 826 68.17 21.60 7.06
C VAL A 826 68.11 21.67 5.53
N GLY A 827 69.27 21.91 4.90
CA GLY A 827 69.40 21.99 3.44
C GLY A 827 69.37 20.63 2.74
N ALA A 828 69.40 20.66 1.41
CA ALA A 828 69.47 19.45 0.57
C ALA A 828 70.78 18.64 0.73
N ASP A 829 71.77 19.16 1.47
CA ASP A 829 72.99 18.47 1.85
C ASP A 829 72.92 17.78 3.23
N GLY A 830 71.77 17.87 3.91
CA GLY A 830 71.39 17.03 5.06
C GLY A 830 72.04 17.37 6.41
N LYS A 831 72.82 18.45 6.51
CA LYS A 831 73.61 18.77 7.72
C LYS A 831 72.90 19.73 8.66
N GLY A 832 73.07 19.52 9.96
CA GLY A 832 72.69 20.49 10.98
C GLY A 832 73.51 21.79 10.94
N ILE A 833 73.09 22.77 11.75
CA ILE A 833 73.89 23.97 12.02
C ILE A 833 74.74 23.78 13.27
N LYS A 834 75.98 24.23 13.22
CA LYS A 834 76.87 24.28 14.39
C LYS A 834 76.55 25.53 15.22
N THR A 835 76.26 25.37 16.51
CA THR A 835 76.01 26.49 17.42
C THR A 835 77.22 27.42 17.54
N PRO A 836 77.03 28.65 18.05
CA PRO A 836 78.11 29.37 18.73
C PRO A 836 78.80 28.48 19.78
N ARG A 837 80.05 28.79 20.11
CA ARG A 837 80.73 28.19 21.27
C ARG A 837 80.05 28.72 22.54
N LEU A 838 79.22 27.87 23.17
CA LEU A 838 78.54 28.17 24.41
C LEU A 838 79.55 28.03 25.57
N PRO A 839 79.57 28.94 26.56
CA PRO A 839 80.43 28.82 27.72
C PRO A 839 80.02 27.63 28.57
N VAL A 840 81.01 26.91 29.10
CA VAL A 840 80.81 25.77 29.99
C VAL A 840 81.44 26.09 31.34
N ASP A 841 80.63 26.09 32.40
CA ASP A 841 81.15 25.96 33.76
C ASP A 841 81.28 24.46 34.08
N TRP A 842 82.42 24.06 34.65
CA TRP A 842 82.74 22.66 34.89
C TRP A 842 82.57 22.33 36.37
N SER A 843 81.97 21.18 36.68
CA SER A 843 81.84 20.67 38.05
C SER A 843 83.20 20.13 38.56
N ILE A 844 84.20 21.01 38.71
CA ILE A 844 85.59 20.64 39.01
C ILE A 844 85.66 19.83 40.32
N GLY A 845 86.19 18.61 40.21
CA GLY A 845 86.26 17.65 41.32
C GLY A 845 85.06 16.70 41.42
N SER A 846 84.09 16.77 40.50
CA SER A 846 83.03 15.75 40.40
C SER A 846 83.51 14.50 39.64
N VAL A 847 82.86 13.37 39.93
CA VAL A 847 83.00 12.10 39.17
C VAL A 847 82.69 12.31 37.68
N GLY A 848 81.78 13.23 37.37
CA GLY A 848 81.44 13.65 36.01
C GLY A 848 82.59 14.34 35.28
N TYR A 849 83.23 15.32 35.92
CA TYR A 849 84.36 16.06 35.33
C TYR A 849 85.57 15.15 35.11
N ASP A 850 85.88 14.26 36.06
CA ASP A 850 86.93 13.26 35.88
C ASP A 850 86.59 12.27 34.75
N ALA A 851 85.31 11.89 34.55
CA ALA A 851 84.91 11.07 33.41
C ALA A 851 85.13 11.77 32.06
N VAL A 852 84.87 13.08 31.97
CA VAL A 852 85.19 13.89 30.77
C VAL A 852 86.69 13.98 30.55
N LYS A 853 87.48 14.31 31.58
CA LYS A 853 88.94 14.41 31.51
C LYS A 853 89.60 13.09 31.08
N ASN A 854 89.10 11.95 31.56
CA ASN A 854 89.56 10.62 31.15
C ASN A 854 89.10 10.20 29.75
N ALA A 855 88.10 10.88 29.17
CA ALA A 855 87.60 10.65 27.82
C ALA A 855 88.22 11.60 26.76
N LEU A 856 89.23 12.40 27.13
CA LEU A 856 89.90 13.35 26.24
C LEU A 856 90.47 12.68 24.98
N GLY A 857 90.07 13.17 23.80
CA GLY A 857 90.40 12.58 22.50
C GLY A 857 89.45 11.45 22.05
N GLY A 858 88.44 11.11 22.86
CA GLY A 858 87.38 10.15 22.55
C GLY A 858 85.98 10.76 22.62
N THR A 859 84.98 9.89 22.79
CA THR A 859 83.56 10.28 22.93
C THR A 859 82.97 9.76 24.23
N LEU A 860 82.16 10.58 24.90
CA LEU A 860 81.48 10.25 26.15
C LEU A 860 79.96 10.34 25.97
N ARG A 861 79.21 9.29 26.33
CA ARG A 861 77.73 9.35 26.32
C ARG A 861 77.21 10.01 27.60
N MET A 862 76.45 11.08 27.42
CA MET A 862 75.92 11.93 28.50
C MET A 862 74.41 12.12 28.34
N SER A 863 73.76 12.64 29.38
CA SER A 863 72.38 13.14 29.29
C SER A 863 72.35 14.62 29.66
N ALA A 864 71.52 15.40 28.98
CA ALA A 864 71.37 16.83 29.23
C ALA A 864 69.92 17.15 29.62
N PHE A 865 69.75 18.08 30.54
CA PHE A 865 68.49 18.76 30.78
C PHE A 865 68.70 20.26 30.59
N ALA A 866 67.79 20.94 29.89
CA ALA A 866 67.91 22.36 29.59
C ALA A 866 66.56 23.07 29.66
N TRP A 867 66.55 24.28 30.19
CA TRP A 867 65.55 25.29 29.82
C TRP A 867 66.05 26.03 28.59
N VAL A 868 65.17 26.22 27.61
CA VAL A 868 65.51 26.83 26.32
C VAL A 868 64.44 27.85 25.96
N GLY A 869 64.85 29.10 25.83
CA GLY A 869 64.04 30.14 25.20
C GLY A 869 63.97 29.87 23.71
N VAL A 870 62.76 29.74 23.16
CA VAL A 870 62.54 29.39 21.76
C VAL A 870 61.60 30.39 21.12
N ARG A 871 62.03 30.98 20.00
CA ARG A 871 61.26 31.95 19.23
C ARG A 871 61.12 31.55 17.76
N VAL A 872 59.90 31.62 17.24
CA VAL A 872 59.57 31.41 15.82
C VAL A 872 58.75 32.61 15.35
N GLY A 873 59.32 33.43 14.46
CA GLY A 873 58.70 34.70 14.07
C GLY A 873 58.45 35.60 15.29
N ARG A 874 57.17 35.86 15.58
CA ARG A 874 56.66 36.61 16.76
C ARG A 874 56.35 35.73 17.98
N PHE A 875 56.24 34.41 17.83
CA PHE A 875 55.92 33.49 18.92
C PHE A 875 57.18 33.20 19.74
N GLU A 876 57.14 33.41 21.05
CA GLU A 876 58.26 33.14 21.96
C GLU A 876 57.79 32.43 23.24
N GLU A 877 58.44 31.33 23.59
CA GLU A 877 58.09 30.51 24.76
C GLU A 877 59.33 29.81 25.33
N ARG A 878 59.39 29.63 26.66
CA ARG A 878 60.54 29.01 27.35
C ARG A 878 60.21 27.58 27.75
N ILE A 879 60.63 26.62 26.93
CA ILE A 879 60.37 25.18 27.08
C ILE A 879 61.50 24.47 27.83
N TRP A 880 61.27 23.23 28.27
CA TRP A 880 62.36 22.35 28.71
C TRP A 880 62.70 21.29 27.64
N PHE A 881 63.96 20.86 27.63
CA PHE A 881 64.48 19.81 26.76
C PHE A 881 65.24 18.76 27.58
N ARG A 882 65.10 17.48 27.27
CA ARG A 882 65.79 16.37 27.95
C ARG A 882 66.38 15.34 27.00
N GLY A 883 67.61 15.54 26.57
CA GLY A 883 68.37 14.58 25.77
C GLY A 883 68.97 13.44 26.61
N ARG A 884 68.98 12.22 26.07
CA ARG A 884 69.56 11.03 26.71
C ARG A 884 70.56 10.35 25.78
N GLY A 885 71.75 10.02 26.28
CA GLY A 885 72.75 9.26 25.52
C GLY A 885 73.48 10.04 24.43
N ILE A 886 73.42 11.37 24.46
CA ILE A 886 74.14 12.28 23.54
C ILE A 886 75.63 11.90 23.57
N GLY A 887 76.22 11.63 22.41
CA GLY A 887 77.65 11.39 22.29
C GLY A 887 78.41 12.71 22.23
N ALA A 888 79.09 13.08 23.31
CA ALA A 888 79.94 14.26 23.35
C ALA A 888 81.39 13.90 22.96
N SER A 889 81.89 14.46 21.87
CA SER A 889 83.28 14.44 21.45
C SER A 889 84.14 15.34 22.35
N ILE A 890 85.12 14.77 23.07
CA ILE A 890 85.92 15.51 24.04
C ILE A 890 87.26 15.93 23.44
N ARG A 891 87.53 17.25 23.39
CA ARG A 891 88.73 17.85 22.78
C ARG A 891 89.41 18.83 23.74
N LEU A 892 90.66 19.18 23.42
CA LEU A 892 91.41 20.26 24.07
C LEU A 892 90.82 21.62 23.69
#